data_AF-A0A818FAU9-F1
#
_entry.id   AF-A0A818FAU9-F1
#
_cell.length_a   1.000
_cell.length_b   1.000
_cell.length_c   1.000
_cell.angle_alpha   90.00
_cell.angle_beta   90.00
_cell.angle_gamma   90.00
#
_symmetry.space_group_name_H-M   'P 1'
#
loop_
_entity.id
_entity.type
_entity.pdbx_description
1 polymer ?
#
loop_
_entity_poly.entity_id
_entity_poly.type
_entity_poly.pdbx_seq_one_letter_code
_entity_poly.pdbx_strand_id
1 'polypeptide(L)'
;MDQADISGDGFKDIIICFDYGNTIIDFNPDGGLIVWLENPGKNMSTEPWKQHYVGKSATMHRLKIGHFTQAKRWEIIGMPVVNGPFDVPVPVLLFRQPDDVLTAKAWDCEIIDKDYFHLIHDAKMFKVHLLDNLFIASREGLTWLYYNENSGAWIIEKIADGEQGEKQQTKYYGSGGVDIGKFGSDTFGYIVALEPFHGNVVSIYTKATNNSLTQIKWQRHVLDVYGHPDQNGEGPGHHIICADFDKDGNDEFLVALRGPAPNEGVFYYKPIDLSRGLFVKWKVSGESAARITVADFDNDTFIDFATIGYYVPGYYTAENPSINIFYNRLASKTLQVKNDLKVTKQNDELLFTVPRPNKVLQYHVLPFLTIGNITLSLEVLPPYSSRQVGKNTYIKVLSGIITWKDSSNKSRQPVNHSRTFLCKPKSACSLEIHSDDNRIKTGSEGAIFIVLQLPKDMYDIPRFDNIQKVMIENSLSESSPEDARQLAFKFVKVDELEWGKEKFKGLEFYNMRGFNIKFTDNNEHLCHIQLWAAGKGTNAGVHNHNTDRFCEVHTCIVNGNGNSGMHYLKSSEDSYDPLTTSEAEFVKLVVPSLHEHGPLWDINSRQEPVLRQDGTVVYPWHKWQSGGNNSSDSLCSKIPSARSLAMSGPRALTVNASMLKATPQRRRCASASQQSFDVWIAFEFNANLSKLFE
;
A
#
# COMPACT_ATOMS: atom_id res chain seq x y z
N MET A 1 27.31 -6.30 -15.48
CA MET A 1 27.11 -6.16 -14.03
C MET A 1 26.02 -7.13 -13.60
N ASP A 2 26.16 -7.70 -12.41
CA ASP A 2 25.17 -8.57 -11.75
C ASP A 2 25.37 -8.47 -10.22
N GLN A 3 24.56 -9.16 -9.41
CA GLN A 3 24.64 -9.08 -7.94
C GLN A 3 24.34 -10.40 -7.22
N ALA A 4 25.06 -10.68 -6.13
CA ALA A 4 24.83 -11.83 -5.24
C ALA A 4 25.34 -11.53 -3.82
N ASP A 5 25.04 -12.41 -2.86
CA ASP A 5 25.60 -12.31 -1.50
C ASP A 5 26.89 -13.14 -1.45
N ILE A 6 28.01 -12.56 -1.89
CA ILE A 6 29.28 -13.26 -2.10
C ILE A 6 29.99 -13.46 -0.76
N SER A 7 29.95 -12.44 0.11
CA SER A 7 30.53 -12.50 1.46
C SER A 7 29.74 -13.42 2.41
N GLY A 8 28.45 -13.67 2.13
CA GLY A 8 27.57 -14.48 2.96
C GLY A 8 27.04 -13.75 4.20
N ASP A 9 27.05 -12.41 4.18
CA ASP A 9 26.62 -11.56 5.30
C ASP A 9 25.17 -11.08 5.21
N GLY A 10 24.46 -11.48 4.15
CA GLY A 10 23.06 -11.14 3.89
C GLY A 10 22.86 -9.86 3.08
N PHE A 11 23.91 -9.16 2.66
CA PHE A 11 23.85 -8.02 1.75
C PHE A 11 24.25 -8.42 0.32
N LYS A 12 23.70 -7.75 -0.69
CA LYS A 12 24.06 -8.01 -2.08
C LYS A 12 25.29 -7.20 -2.47
N ASP A 13 26.33 -7.92 -2.87
CA ASP A 13 27.54 -7.44 -3.52
C ASP A 13 27.32 -7.25 -5.02
N ILE A 14 28.10 -6.36 -5.63
CA ILE A 14 28.04 -6.07 -7.07
C ILE A 14 29.20 -6.79 -7.78
N ILE A 15 28.92 -7.52 -8.86
CA ILE A 15 29.94 -8.02 -9.80
C ILE A 15 29.93 -7.16 -11.04
N ILE A 16 31.10 -6.67 -11.44
CA ILE A 16 31.24 -5.77 -12.57
C ILE A 16 32.47 -6.13 -13.41
N CYS A 17 32.34 -5.98 -14.72
CA CYS A 17 33.45 -5.99 -15.64
C CYS A 17 33.78 -4.57 -16.11
N PHE A 18 35.07 -4.24 -16.19
CA PHE A 18 35.54 -2.91 -16.58
C PHE A 18 36.90 -2.99 -17.30
N ASP A 19 37.49 -1.84 -17.60
CA ASP A 19 38.72 -1.72 -18.38
C ASP A 19 38.58 -2.37 -19.76
N TYR A 20 37.42 -2.16 -20.41
CA TYR A 20 37.10 -2.75 -21.70
C TYR A 20 37.89 -2.10 -22.85
N GLY A 21 38.17 -0.80 -22.75
CA GLY A 21 38.54 0.08 -23.86
C GLY A 21 37.37 0.98 -24.27
N ASN A 22 37.48 1.65 -25.42
CA ASN A 22 36.49 2.63 -25.88
C ASN A 22 35.38 1.98 -26.72
N THR A 23 35.74 1.03 -27.60
CA THR A 23 34.79 0.38 -28.52
C THR A 23 35.19 -1.07 -28.79
N ILE A 24 34.31 -1.81 -29.48
CA ILE A 24 34.54 -3.16 -30.00
C ILE A 24 35.79 -3.27 -30.91
N ILE A 25 36.22 -2.17 -31.54
CA ILE A 25 37.41 -2.13 -32.40
C ILE A 25 38.62 -1.58 -31.63
N ASP A 26 38.40 -0.65 -30.71
CA ASP A 26 39.41 0.00 -29.85
C ASP A 26 39.26 -0.50 -28.40
N PHE A 27 39.54 -1.79 -28.21
CA PHE A 27 39.47 -2.46 -26.91
C PHE A 27 40.87 -2.57 -26.27
N ASN A 28 40.92 -2.64 -24.94
CA ASN A 28 42.14 -2.90 -24.21
C ASN A 28 42.42 -4.43 -24.18
N PRO A 29 43.48 -4.94 -24.85
CA PRO A 29 43.78 -6.37 -24.88
C PRO A 29 44.18 -6.92 -23.50
N ASP A 30 44.69 -6.08 -22.60
CA ASP A 30 45.04 -6.47 -21.23
C ASP A 30 43.89 -6.31 -20.23
N GLY A 31 42.79 -5.71 -20.68
CA GLY A 31 41.64 -5.32 -19.86
C GLY A 31 40.57 -6.38 -19.73
N GLY A 32 39.30 -5.94 -19.65
CA GLY A 32 38.14 -6.81 -19.40
C GLY A 32 38.24 -7.49 -18.03
N LEU A 33 38.64 -6.72 -17.03
CA LEU A 33 38.78 -7.15 -15.64
C LEU A 33 37.40 -7.41 -15.03
N ILE A 34 37.28 -8.46 -14.22
CA ILE A 34 36.11 -8.78 -13.42
C ILE A 34 36.47 -8.61 -11.95
N VAL A 35 35.65 -7.85 -11.24
CA VAL A 35 35.76 -7.66 -9.80
C VAL A 35 34.40 -7.84 -9.16
N TRP A 36 34.39 -8.15 -7.87
CA TRP A 36 33.23 -7.94 -7.03
C TRP A 36 33.50 -6.81 -6.03
N LEU A 37 32.45 -6.06 -5.71
CA LEU A 37 32.46 -4.93 -4.79
C LEU A 37 31.71 -5.37 -3.52
N GLU A 38 32.44 -5.42 -2.41
CA GLU A 38 31.95 -5.79 -1.09
C GLU A 38 30.99 -4.72 -0.57
N ASN A 39 29.75 -5.12 -0.30
CA ASN A 39 28.75 -4.24 0.28
C ASN A 39 29.08 -4.00 1.77
N PRO A 40 29.34 -2.75 2.21
CA PRO A 40 29.64 -2.44 3.61
C PRO A 40 28.42 -2.58 4.55
N GLY A 41 27.27 -2.99 4.02
CA GLY A 41 26.03 -3.23 4.76
C GLY A 41 25.57 -1.98 5.50
N LYS A 42 25.46 -2.07 6.82
CA LYS A 42 25.02 -0.95 7.68
C LYS A 42 26.01 0.21 7.73
N ASN A 43 27.26 0.01 7.31
CA ASN A 43 28.32 1.02 7.33
C ASN A 43 28.45 1.76 5.99
N MET A 44 27.48 1.62 5.07
CA MET A 44 27.53 2.24 3.73
C MET A 44 27.67 3.77 3.73
N SER A 45 27.29 4.45 4.82
CA SER A 45 27.49 5.90 4.96
C SER A 45 28.91 6.30 5.38
N THR A 46 29.73 5.36 5.84
CA THR A 46 31.05 5.62 6.44
C THR A 46 32.20 4.85 5.79
N GLU A 47 31.93 3.78 5.06
CA GLU A 47 32.94 2.94 4.41
C GLU A 47 32.70 2.82 2.90
N PRO A 48 33.74 2.97 2.06
CA PRO A 48 33.62 2.70 0.63
C PRO A 48 33.52 1.19 0.38
N TRP A 49 32.92 0.83 -0.74
CA TRP A 49 32.87 -0.57 -1.19
C TRP A 49 34.27 -1.06 -1.51
N LYS A 50 34.69 -2.19 -0.93
CA LYS A 50 36.01 -2.77 -1.20
C LYS A 50 35.96 -3.57 -2.49
N GLN A 51 36.98 -3.41 -3.31
CA GLN A 51 37.10 -4.13 -4.58
C GLN A 51 37.93 -5.40 -4.41
N HIS A 52 37.43 -6.51 -4.92
CA HIS A 52 38.08 -7.82 -4.90
C HIS A 52 38.18 -8.39 -6.30
N TYR A 53 39.37 -8.86 -6.69
CA TYR A 53 39.62 -9.36 -8.04
C TYR A 53 39.07 -10.77 -8.24
N VAL A 54 38.36 -10.98 -9.36
CA VAL A 54 37.85 -12.29 -9.78
C VAL A 54 38.74 -12.86 -10.88
N GLY A 55 38.91 -12.14 -11.98
CA GLY A 55 39.56 -12.65 -13.18
C GLY A 55 39.53 -11.65 -14.32
N LYS A 56 39.91 -12.07 -15.53
CA LYS A 56 39.83 -11.22 -16.72
C LYS A 56 39.71 -12.02 -18.00
N SER A 57 39.19 -11.36 -19.03
CA SER A 57 39.35 -11.74 -20.43
C SER A 57 39.19 -10.48 -21.27
N ALA A 58 40.02 -10.32 -22.29
CA ALA A 58 39.88 -9.21 -23.23
C ALA A 58 38.43 -9.13 -23.73
N THR A 59 37.94 -7.90 -23.87
CA THR A 59 36.57 -7.58 -24.34
C THR A 59 35.41 -8.16 -23.53
N MET A 60 35.65 -8.54 -22.25
CA MET A 60 34.58 -8.94 -21.32
C MET A 60 33.43 -7.92 -21.34
N HIS A 61 32.23 -8.38 -21.71
CA HIS A 61 31.12 -7.49 -22.09
C HIS A 61 29.80 -7.81 -21.36
N ARG A 62 29.55 -9.09 -21.06
CA ARG A 62 28.42 -9.55 -20.24
C ARG A 62 28.90 -10.57 -19.21
N LEU A 63 28.19 -10.62 -18.09
CA LEU A 63 28.43 -11.60 -17.03
C LEU A 63 27.11 -11.96 -16.37
N LYS A 64 27.04 -13.19 -15.82
CA LYS A 64 25.94 -13.67 -14.98
C LYS A 64 26.51 -14.42 -13.78
N ILE A 65 26.00 -14.13 -12.58
CA ILE A 65 26.36 -14.88 -11.37
C ILE A 65 25.22 -15.83 -10.99
N GLY A 66 25.56 -17.05 -10.61
CA GLY A 66 24.58 -18.08 -10.26
C GLY A 66 25.24 -19.38 -9.83
N HIS A 67 24.49 -20.47 -10.01
CA HIS A 67 24.83 -21.83 -9.65
C HIS A 67 24.72 -22.69 -10.90
N PHE A 68 25.79 -22.82 -11.69
CA PHE A 68 25.71 -23.44 -13.02
C PHE A 68 26.14 -24.90 -13.04
N THR A 69 27.13 -25.28 -12.22
CA THR A 69 27.62 -26.67 -12.13
C THR A 69 27.36 -27.31 -10.76
N GLN A 70 26.99 -26.49 -9.76
CA GLN A 70 26.68 -26.90 -8.38
C GLN A 70 25.87 -25.82 -7.67
N ALA A 71 25.25 -26.16 -6.53
CA ALA A 71 24.26 -25.32 -5.82
C ALA A 71 24.72 -24.71 -4.48
N LYS A 72 26.01 -24.80 -4.13
CA LYS A 72 26.57 -24.39 -2.82
C LYS A 72 27.39 -23.11 -2.86
N ARG A 73 28.16 -22.90 -3.92
CA ARG A 73 29.07 -21.74 -4.09
C ARG A 73 28.64 -20.93 -5.31
N TRP A 74 28.94 -19.65 -5.31
CA TRP A 74 28.69 -18.81 -6.46
C TRP A 74 29.64 -19.14 -7.61
N GLU A 75 29.13 -18.98 -8.81
CA GLU A 75 29.87 -19.13 -10.06
C GLU A 75 29.51 -17.97 -10.97
N ILE A 76 30.49 -17.47 -11.74
CA ILE A 76 30.29 -16.36 -12.68
C ILE A 76 30.56 -16.89 -14.09
N ILE A 77 29.57 -16.81 -14.98
CA ILE A 77 29.82 -16.97 -16.40
C ILE A 77 30.18 -15.62 -17.01
N GLY A 78 31.38 -15.52 -17.56
CA GLY A 78 31.89 -14.35 -18.28
C GLY A 78 31.80 -14.54 -19.80
N MET A 79 31.29 -13.52 -20.50
CA MET A 79 31.06 -13.53 -21.94
C MET A 79 31.68 -12.28 -22.59
N PRO A 80 32.86 -12.43 -23.21
CA PRO A 80 33.44 -11.43 -24.12
C PRO A 80 32.57 -11.24 -25.38
N VAL A 81 32.65 -10.05 -25.98
CA VAL A 81 31.89 -9.76 -27.22
C VAL A 81 32.69 -10.09 -28.49
N VAL A 82 34.00 -9.85 -28.51
CA VAL A 82 34.86 -10.15 -29.68
C VAL A 82 36.26 -10.61 -29.28
N ASN A 83 36.92 -11.37 -30.14
CA ASN A 83 38.31 -11.75 -29.96
C ASN A 83 39.16 -11.27 -31.16
N GLY A 84 39.10 -9.96 -31.43
CA GLY A 84 39.65 -9.35 -32.64
C GLY A 84 38.61 -9.28 -33.77
N PRO A 85 38.91 -9.74 -35.00
CA PRO A 85 37.95 -9.78 -36.11
C PRO A 85 36.65 -10.51 -35.74
N PHE A 86 35.52 -10.08 -36.31
CA PHE A 86 34.19 -10.60 -35.92
C PHE A 86 33.96 -12.09 -36.23
N ASP A 87 34.78 -12.67 -37.10
CA ASP A 87 34.78 -14.09 -37.48
C ASP A 87 35.68 -14.95 -36.58
N VAL A 88 36.29 -14.37 -35.55
CA VAL A 88 37.02 -15.13 -34.52
C VAL A 88 36.07 -15.44 -33.35
N PRO A 89 35.92 -16.72 -32.97
CA PRO A 89 35.10 -17.08 -31.83
C PRO A 89 35.58 -16.46 -30.51
N VAL A 90 34.66 -16.28 -29.57
CA VAL A 90 34.91 -15.78 -28.22
C VAL A 90 34.81 -16.89 -27.18
N PRO A 91 35.65 -16.88 -26.12
CA PRO A 91 35.55 -17.86 -25.06
C PRO A 91 34.40 -17.55 -24.10
N VAL A 92 33.61 -18.56 -23.76
CA VAL A 92 32.69 -18.50 -22.61
C VAL A 92 33.43 -19.08 -21.40
N LEU A 93 33.49 -18.31 -20.32
CA LEU A 93 34.34 -18.60 -19.17
C LEU A 93 33.50 -18.84 -17.92
N LEU A 94 33.90 -19.78 -17.06
CA LEU A 94 33.31 -20.03 -15.76
C LEU A 94 34.34 -19.71 -14.66
N PHE A 95 34.01 -18.75 -13.79
CA PHE A 95 34.79 -18.45 -12.59
C PHE A 95 34.11 -19.04 -11.36
N ARG A 96 34.86 -19.74 -10.50
CA ARG A 96 34.32 -20.40 -9.29
C ARG A 96 34.74 -19.68 -8.02
N GLN A 97 33.77 -19.44 -7.15
CA GLN A 97 34.03 -18.82 -5.85
C GLN A 97 35.02 -19.68 -5.04
N PRO A 98 36.13 -19.09 -4.57
CA PRO A 98 37.08 -19.75 -3.68
C PRO A 98 36.50 -19.93 -2.27
N ASP A 99 37.16 -20.76 -1.45
CA ASP A 99 36.70 -21.00 -0.06
C ASP A 99 36.78 -19.75 0.83
N ASP A 100 37.75 -18.86 0.58
CA ASP A 100 37.85 -17.55 1.22
C ASP A 100 37.89 -16.45 0.15
N VAL A 101 36.75 -15.79 -0.06
CA VAL A 101 36.58 -14.72 -1.05
C VAL A 101 37.28 -13.42 -0.69
N LEU A 102 37.55 -13.17 0.60
CA LEU A 102 38.07 -11.89 1.08
C LEU A 102 39.59 -11.79 0.92
N THR A 103 40.29 -12.93 0.87
CA THR A 103 41.74 -12.99 0.72
C THR A 103 42.19 -13.57 -0.62
N ALA A 104 41.24 -14.04 -1.44
CA ALA A 104 41.52 -14.61 -2.74
C ALA A 104 42.20 -13.61 -3.68
N LYS A 105 43.27 -14.05 -4.35
CA LYS A 105 43.96 -13.25 -5.37
C LYS A 105 43.25 -13.25 -6.72
N ALA A 106 42.52 -14.33 -7.01
CA ALA A 106 41.71 -14.55 -8.20
C ALA A 106 40.79 -15.76 -7.94
N TRP A 107 39.74 -15.90 -8.76
CA TRP A 107 38.87 -17.08 -8.78
C TRP A 107 39.41 -18.11 -9.77
N ASP A 108 39.16 -19.40 -9.50
CA ASP A 108 39.47 -20.48 -10.43
C ASP A 108 38.65 -20.31 -11.72
N CYS A 109 39.27 -20.49 -12.88
CA CYS A 109 38.66 -20.19 -14.18
C CYS A 109 38.76 -21.39 -15.13
N GLU A 110 37.63 -21.75 -15.73
CA GLU A 110 37.48 -22.77 -16.76
C GLU A 110 36.93 -22.16 -18.05
N ILE A 111 37.43 -22.59 -19.20
CA ILE A 111 36.84 -22.27 -20.51
C ILE A 111 35.75 -23.30 -20.79
N ILE A 112 34.48 -22.87 -20.80
CA ILE A 112 33.32 -23.70 -21.14
C ILE A 112 33.37 -24.06 -22.64
N ASP A 113 33.57 -23.03 -23.47
CA ASP A 113 33.70 -23.13 -24.92
C ASP A 113 34.61 -21.99 -25.41
N LYS A 114 35.27 -22.19 -26.54
CA LYS A 114 36.08 -21.17 -27.22
C LYS A 114 35.95 -21.19 -28.73
N ASP A 115 35.12 -22.07 -29.28
CA ASP A 115 35.11 -22.38 -30.71
C ASP A 115 33.73 -22.13 -31.35
N TYR A 116 32.64 -21.98 -30.57
CA TYR A 116 31.29 -21.91 -31.10
C TYR A 116 30.75 -20.47 -31.26
N PHE A 117 30.92 -19.61 -30.25
CA PHE A 117 30.22 -18.33 -30.18
C PHE A 117 30.95 -17.16 -30.85
N HIS A 118 30.20 -16.28 -31.52
CA HIS A 118 30.69 -14.97 -31.99
C HIS A 118 29.73 -13.84 -31.58
N LEU A 119 30.26 -12.65 -31.27
CA LEU A 119 29.46 -11.45 -30.98
C LEU A 119 28.37 -11.69 -29.91
N ILE A 120 28.75 -12.24 -28.77
CA ILE A 120 27.82 -12.39 -27.64
C ILE A 120 27.44 -11.01 -27.10
N HIS A 121 26.15 -10.67 -27.17
CA HIS A 121 25.66 -9.35 -26.77
C HIS A 121 24.75 -9.38 -25.54
N ASP A 122 24.04 -10.49 -25.32
CA ASP A 122 23.17 -10.64 -24.15
C ASP A 122 22.96 -12.10 -23.75
N ALA A 123 22.49 -12.30 -22.52
CA ALA A 123 22.09 -13.62 -22.05
C ALA A 123 20.99 -13.54 -20.98
N LYS A 124 19.99 -14.40 -21.10
CA LYS A 124 18.95 -14.59 -20.09
C LYS A 124 19.26 -15.82 -19.26
N MET A 125 19.40 -15.61 -17.95
CA MET A 125 19.52 -16.68 -16.97
C MET A 125 18.15 -17.14 -16.49
N PHE A 126 17.97 -18.44 -16.38
CA PHE A 126 16.77 -19.08 -15.85
C PHE A 126 17.13 -20.38 -15.16
N LYS A 127 16.20 -20.92 -14.37
CA LYS A 127 16.47 -22.10 -13.54
C LYS A 127 15.81 -23.35 -14.11
N VAL A 128 16.57 -24.44 -14.19
CA VAL A 128 16.07 -25.78 -14.50
C VAL A 128 16.53 -26.70 -13.37
N HIS A 129 15.58 -27.22 -12.59
CA HIS A 129 15.87 -27.91 -11.32
C HIS A 129 16.70 -27.04 -10.35
N LEU A 130 17.91 -27.46 -10.00
CA LEU A 130 18.77 -26.78 -9.02
C LEU A 130 19.78 -25.83 -9.68
N LEU A 131 20.06 -26.02 -10.97
CA LEU A 131 21.10 -25.31 -11.70
C LEU A 131 20.52 -24.19 -12.57
N ASP A 132 21.31 -23.14 -12.68
CA ASP A 132 21.05 -22.00 -13.53
C ASP A 132 21.55 -22.31 -14.95
N ASN A 133 20.79 -21.86 -15.93
CA ASN A 133 20.93 -22.11 -17.36
C ASN A 133 20.96 -20.77 -18.08
N LEU A 134 21.52 -20.72 -19.28
CA LEU A 134 21.57 -19.50 -20.09
C LEU A 134 20.95 -19.70 -21.47
N PHE A 135 20.07 -18.80 -21.87
CA PHE A 135 19.90 -18.49 -23.29
C PHE A 135 20.86 -17.36 -23.65
N ILE A 136 21.69 -17.59 -24.66
CA ILE A 136 22.71 -16.67 -25.15
C ILE A 136 22.25 -16.12 -26.51
N ALA A 137 22.24 -14.80 -26.63
CA ALA A 137 22.04 -14.09 -27.89
C ALA A 137 23.41 -13.73 -28.48
N SER A 138 23.69 -14.33 -29.64
CA SER A 138 24.95 -14.16 -30.36
C SER A 138 24.71 -14.15 -31.87
N ARG A 139 25.79 -14.08 -32.65
CA ARG A 139 25.74 -14.19 -34.11
C ARG A 139 25.18 -15.52 -34.61
N GLU A 140 25.29 -16.58 -33.81
CA GLU A 140 24.70 -17.90 -34.10
C GLU A 140 23.17 -17.90 -33.97
N GLY A 141 22.59 -16.83 -33.41
CA GLY A 141 21.18 -16.67 -33.09
C GLY A 141 20.93 -16.86 -31.59
N LEU A 142 19.98 -17.72 -31.25
CA LEU A 142 19.67 -18.08 -29.87
C LEU A 142 20.22 -19.47 -29.57
N THR A 143 20.93 -19.60 -28.45
CA THR A 143 21.55 -20.86 -28.02
C THR A 143 21.30 -21.11 -26.53
N TRP A 144 20.99 -22.34 -26.15
CA TRP A 144 20.87 -22.78 -24.77
C TRP A 144 22.17 -23.42 -24.29
N LEU A 145 22.80 -22.80 -23.31
CA LEU A 145 23.97 -23.31 -22.60
C LEU A 145 23.55 -23.81 -21.22
N TYR A 146 23.88 -25.06 -20.92
CA TYR A 146 23.63 -25.65 -19.60
C TYR A 146 24.60 -26.76 -19.26
N TYR A 147 24.76 -27.03 -17.96
CA TYR A 147 25.54 -28.15 -17.47
C TYR A 147 24.64 -29.37 -17.27
N ASN A 148 24.95 -30.48 -17.93
CA ASN A 148 24.23 -31.74 -17.78
C ASN A 148 24.85 -32.55 -16.64
N GLU A 149 24.14 -32.62 -15.51
CA GLU A 149 24.59 -33.33 -14.31
C GLU A 149 24.81 -34.84 -14.53
N ASN A 150 24.06 -35.46 -15.46
CA ASN A 150 24.18 -36.89 -15.72
C ASN A 150 25.47 -37.23 -16.49
N SER A 151 25.85 -36.38 -17.44
CA SER A 151 27.08 -36.57 -18.23
C SER A 151 28.29 -35.85 -17.64
N GLY A 152 28.09 -34.92 -16.70
CA GLY A 152 29.15 -34.07 -16.15
C GLY A 152 29.77 -33.16 -17.21
N ALA A 153 28.96 -32.64 -18.15
CA ALA A 153 29.47 -31.90 -19.31
C ALA A 153 28.57 -30.72 -19.66
N TRP A 154 29.18 -29.68 -20.21
CA TRP A 154 28.47 -28.55 -20.82
C TRP A 154 27.83 -28.96 -22.14
N ILE A 155 26.58 -28.52 -22.34
CA ILE A 155 25.81 -28.74 -23.55
C ILE A 155 25.45 -27.38 -24.16
N ILE A 156 25.64 -27.28 -25.47
CA ILE A 156 25.29 -26.12 -26.30
C ILE A 156 24.23 -26.59 -27.29
N GLU A 157 22.98 -26.20 -27.07
CA GLU A 157 21.87 -26.51 -27.99
C GLU A 157 21.42 -25.26 -28.74
N LYS A 158 21.47 -25.31 -30.07
CA LYS A 158 20.97 -24.22 -30.91
C LYS A 158 19.45 -24.18 -30.90
N ILE A 159 18.89 -23.00 -30.63
CA ILE A 159 17.44 -22.76 -30.56
C ILE A 159 16.94 -22.14 -31.86
N ALA A 160 17.62 -21.12 -32.37
CA ALA A 160 17.22 -20.41 -33.57
C ALA A 160 18.39 -19.71 -34.25
N ASP A 161 18.25 -19.43 -35.56
CA ASP A 161 19.25 -18.71 -36.36
C ASP A 161 19.19 -17.18 -36.20
N GLY A 162 18.08 -16.61 -35.72
CA GLY A 162 17.91 -15.15 -35.66
C GLY A 162 17.73 -14.47 -37.02
N GLU A 163 18.10 -13.18 -37.11
CA GLU A 163 18.02 -12.40 -38.35
C GLU A 163 19.15 -12.77 -39.32
N GLN A 164 18.84 -12.92 -40.61
CA GLN A 164 19.79 -13.39 -41.64
C GLN A 164 19.77 -12.55 -42.92
N GLY A 165 18.74 -11.74 -43.15
CA GLY A 165 18.45 -11.09 -44.42
C GLY A 165 19.46 -10.02 -44.84
N GLU A 166 19.96 -9.24 -43.89
CA GLU A 166 20.87 -8.11 -44.19
C GLU A 166 22.36 -8.43 -43.94
N LYS A 167 22.69 -9.70 -43.66
CA LYS A 167 24.04 -10.16 -43.30
C LYS A 167 25.14 -9.70 -44.26
N GLN A 168 24.87 -9.71 -45.57
CA GLN A 168 25.84 -9.29 -46.60
C GLN A 168 26.17 -7.79 -46.50
N GLN A 169 25.19 -6.97 -46.13
CA GLN A 169 25.31 -5.52 -46.06
C GLN A 169 25.86 -5.07 -44.71
N THR A 170 25.32 -5.58 -43.60
CA THR A 170 25.63 -5.09 -42.25
C THR A 170 26.76 -5.86 -41.57
N LYS A 171 27.09 -7.06 -42.06
CA LYS A 171 27.94 -8.06 -41.39
C LYS A 171 27.39 -8.57 -40.05
N TYR A 172 26.23 -8.08 -39.61
CA TYR A 172 25.54 -8.53 -38.41
C TYR A 172 24.37 -9.45 -38.79
N TYR A 173 24.21 -10.52 -38.02
CA TYR A 173 23.17 -11.53 -38.15
C TYR A 173 23.03 -12.26 -36.81
N GLY A 174 22.03 -13.12 -36.64
CA GLY A 174 21.74 -13.76 -35.37
C GLY A 174 20.86 -12.88 -34.47
N SER A 175 21.19 -12.85 -33.18
CA SER A 175 20.41 -12.15 -32.14
C SER A 175 21.34 -11.32 -31.25
N GLY A 176 20.90 -10.13 -30.88
CA GLY A 176 21.60 -9.22 -29.97
C GLY A 176 21.00 -9.15 -28.57
N GLY A 177 19.73 -9.51 -28.38
CA GLY A 177 19.06 -9.53 -27.08
C GLY A 177 18.18 -10.77 -26.94
N VAL A 178 17.96 -11.23 -25.70
CA VAL A 178 17.04 -12.34 -25.42
C VAL A 178 16.39 -12.20 -24.05
N ASP A 179 15.10 -12.50 -23.97
CA ASP A 179 14.41 -12.75 -22.71
C ASP A 179 13.30 -13.82 -22.90
N ILE A 180 12.75 -14.32 -21.81
CA ILE A 180 11.74 -15.38 -21.77
C ILE A 180 10.47 -14.81 -21.17
N GLY A 181 9.36 -14.92 -21.92
CA GLY A 181 8.05 -14.51 -21.47
C GLY A 181 7.22 -15.70 -21.00
N LYS A 182 6.74 -15.62 -19.76
CA LYS A 182 5.72 -16.51 -19.21
C LYS A 182 4.38 -16.27 -19.90
N PHE A 183 3.61 -17.32 -20.14
CA PHE A 183 2.24 -17.21 -20.62
C PHE A 183 1.34 -18.25 -19.93
N GLY A 184 0.35 -17.79 -19.17
CA GLY A 184 -0.46 -18.62 -18.30
C GLY A 184 0.39 -19.37 -17.27
N SER A 185 0.36 -20.69 -17.28
CA SER A 185 1.16 -21.53 -16.39
C SER A 185 2.53 -21.92 -16.96
N ASP A 186 2.84 -21.54 -18.19
CA ASP A 186 4.08 -21.91 -18.87
C ASP A 186 5.13 -20.81 -18.70
N THR A 187 6.18 -21.11 -17.91
CA THR A 187 7.32 -20.20 -17.71
C THR A 187 8.08 -19.90 -19.00
N PHE A 188 8.00 -20.78 -20.00
CA PHE A 188 8.65 -20.63 -21.30
C PHE A 188 7.59 -20.51 -22.41
N GLY A 189 6.58 -19.66 -22.18
CA GLY A 189 5.48 -19.46 -23.12
C GLY A 189 5.97 -18.97 -24.48
N TYR A 190 6.88 -18.00 -24.49
CA TYR A 190 7.59 -17.54 -25.68
C TYR A 190 9.00 -17.03 -25.34
N ILE A 191 9.89 -16.99 -26.34
CA ILE A 191 11.18 -16.31 -26.23
C ILE A 191 11.10 -15.05 -27.07
N VAL A 192 11.53 -13.91 -26.53
CA VAL A 192 11.65 -12.66 -27.29
C VAL A 192 13.11 -12.42 -27.64
N ALA A 193 13.37 -11.92 -28.85
CA ALA A 193 14.68 -11.55 -29.30
C ALA A 193 14.70 -10.16 -29.94
N LEU A 194 15.82 -9.47 -29.74
CA LEU A 194 16.18 -8.28 -30.48
C LEU A 194 17.34 -8.65 -31.41
N GLU A 195 17.21 -8.37 -32.69
CA GLU A 195 18.04 -9.00 -33.72
C GLU A 195 18.54 -8.00 -34.77
N PRO A 196 19.81 -8.11 -35.22
CA PRO A 196 20.96 -8.79 -34.62
C PRO A 196 21.66 -7.89 -33.55
N PHE A 197 22.99 -7.94 -33.41
CA PHE A 197 23.78 -7.00 -32.57
C PHE A 197 23.39 -5.55 -32.89
N HIS A 198 22.99 -4.80 -31.84
CA HIS A 198 22.40 -3.47 -31.95
C HIS A 198 21.36 -3.35 -33.07
N GLY A 199 20.55 -4.38 -33.30
CA GLY A 199 19.68 -4.45 -34.45
C GLY A 199 18.42 -3.60 -34.38
N ASN A 200 17.59 -3.72 -35.41
CA ASN A 200 16.31 -3.05 -35.57
C ASN A 200 15.13 -4.03 -35.56
N VAL A 201 15.36 -5.35 -35.57
CA VAL A 201 14.29 -6.34 -35.68
C VAL A 201 13.91 -6.86 -34.30
N VAL A 202 12.62 -6.80 -33.98
CA VAL A 202 12.05 -7.45 -32.79
C VAL A 202 11.30 -8.69 -33.26
N SER A 203 11.67 -9.84 -32.72
CA SER A 203 11.04 -11.11 -33.03
C SER A 203 10.67 -11.87 -31.76
N ILE A 204 9.74 -12.80 -31.93
CA ILE A 204 9.38 -13.78 -30.91
C ILE A 204 9.54 -15.17 -31.49
N TYR A 205 9.73 -16.12 -30.59
CA TYR A 205 9.77 -17.54 -30.86
C TYR A 205 8.66 -18.20 -30.07
N THR A 206 7.76 -18.88 -30.77
CA THR A 206 6.61 -19.59 -30.17
C THR A 206 6.76 -21.10 -30.39
N LYS A 207 5.98 -21.89 -29.65
CA LYS A 207 5.99 -23.35 -29.75
C LYS A 207 4.59 -23.90 -29.93
N ALA A 208 4.47 -25.02 -30.65
CA ALA A 208 3.17 -25.65 -30.92
C ALA A 208 2.66 -26.55 -29.76
N THR A 209 3.52 -27.04 -28.87
CA THR A 209 3.17 -28.01 -27.80
C THR A 209 4.04 -27.88 -26.54
N ASN A 210 3.50 -28.35 -25.39
CA ASN A 210 4.19 -28.44 -24.09
C ASN A 210 5.20 -29.62 -24.02
N ASN A 211 6.21 -29.60 -24.88
CA ASN A 211 7.31 -30.58 -24.80
C ASN A 211 8.41 -30.10 -23.85
N SER A 212 9.31 -31.02 -23.44
CA SER A 212 10.58 -30.68 -22.80
C SER A 212 11.33 -29.63 -23.61
N LEU A 213 12.04 -28.68 -22.97
CA LEU A 213 12.76 -27.59 -23.65
C LEU A 213 13.64 -28.08 -24.81
N THR A 214 14.31 -29.22 -24.64
CA THR A 214 15.19 -29.87 -25.65
C THR A 214 14.44 -30.45 -26.86
N GLN A 215 13.12 -30.57 -26.79
CA GLN A 215 12.26 -31.17 -27.82
C GLN A 215 11.31 -30.15 -28.47
N ILE A 216 11.42 -28.88 -28.08
CA ILE A 216 10.60 -27.81 -28.62
C ILE A 216 11.19 -27.36 -29.97
N LYS A 217 10.35 -27.37 -31.00
CA LYS A 217 10.64 -26.64 -32.24
C LYS A 217 10.06 -25.24 -32.12
N TRP A 218 10.94 -24.26 -32.09
CA TRP A 218 10.58 -22.85 -32.00
C TRP A 218 10.29 -22.27 -33.38
N GLN A 219 9.17 -21.55 -33.51
CA GLN A 219 8.79 -20.84 -34.72
C GLN A 219 9.04 -19.35 -34.54
N ARG A 220 9.87 -18.77 -35.41
CA ARG A 220 10.17 -17.33 -35.43
C ARG A 220 9.03 -16.54 -36.03
N HIS A 221 8.62 -15.46 -35.37
CA HIS A 221 7.73 -14.43 -35.89
C HIS A 221 8.40 -13.06 -35.74
N VAL A 222 8.55 -12.34 -36.84
CA VAL A 222 8.97 -10.93 -36.79
C VAL A 222 7.77 -10.09 -36.38
N LEU A 223 7.90 -9.34 -35.29
CA LEU A 223 6.87 -8.41 -34.84
C LEU A 223 7.09 -7.04 -35.48
N ASP A 224 8.33 -6.56 -35.52
CA ASP A 224 8.65 -5.22 -35.99
C ASP A 224 10.07 -5.06 -36.52
N VAL A 225 10.23 -4.02 -37.35
CA VAL A 225 11.51 -3.54 -37.87
C VAL A 225 11.60 -2.03 -37.67
N TYR A 226 12.49 -1.58 -36.78
CA TYR A 226 12.65 -0.19 -36.36
C TYR A 226 13.65 0.56 -37.23
N GLY A 227 13.17 1.06 -38.37
CA GLY A 227 14.00 1.80 -39.33
C GLY A 227 14.98 0.90 -40.09
N HIS A 228 15.90 1.51 -40.83
CA HIS A 228 16.97 0.81 -41.52
C HIS A 228 18.26 0.85 -40.69
N PRO A 229 19.16 -0.14 -40.83
CA PRO A 229 20.48 -0.05 -40.26
C PRO A 229 21.22 1.20 -40.77
N ASP A 230 22.04 1.78 -39.91
CA ASP A 230 22.88 2.92 -40.23
C ASP A 230 24.09 2.51 -41.10
N GLN A 231 24.99 3.46 -41.33
CA GLN A 231 26.22 3.24 -42.10
C GLN A 231 27.19 2.22 -41.48
N ASN A 232 27.05 1.92 -40.19
CA ASN A 232 27.81 0.88 -39.49
C ASN A 232 27.08 -0.47 -39.51
N GLY A 233 25.88 -0.54 -40.08
CA GLY A 233 25.04 -1.73 -40.11
C GLY A 233 24.23 -1.95 -38.83
N GLU A 234 24.11 -0.93 -37.97
CA GLU A 234 23.43 -1.02 -36.69
C GLU A 234 22.08 -0.31 -36.71
N GLY A 235 21.13 -0.83 -35.94
CA GLY A 235 19.86 -0.22 -35.63
C GLY A 235 19.80 0.44 -34.24
N PRO A 236 18.57 0.81 -33.83
CA PRO A 236 18.33 1.52 -32.58
C PRO A 236 18.14 0.60 -31.37
N GLY A 237 17.95 -0.70 -31.55
CA GLY A 237 17.68 -1.60 -30.42
C GLY A 237 18.91 -1.87 -29.58
N HIS A 238 18.74 -1.98 -28.26
CA HIS A 238 19.84 -2.39 -27.38
C HIS A 238 19.47 -3.42 -26.30
N HIS A 239 18.25 -3.39 -25.75
CA HIS A 239 17.87 -4.29 -24.65
C HIS A 239 16.39 -4.64 -24.70
N ILE A 240 16.07 -5.82 -24.20
CA ILE A 240 14.70 -6.32 -24.04
C ILE A 240 14.53 -6.93 -22.66
N ILE A 241 13.34 -6.83 -22.09
CA ILE A 241 13.02 -7.46 -20.82
C ILE A 241 11.56 -7.88 -20.74
N CYS A 242 11.30 -9.09 -20.22
CA CYS A 242 9.98 -9.63 -19.97
C CYS A 242 9.58 -9.41 -18.50
N ALA A 243 8.32 -9.02 -18.28
CA ALA A 243 7.69 -8.97 -16.97
C ALA A 243 6.16 -8.88 -17.09
N ASP A 244 5.45 -9.37 -16.07
CA ASP A 244 4.00 -9.24 -15.92
C ASP A 244 3.63 -7.85 -15.39
N PHE A 245 3.56 -6.87 -16.29
CA PHE A 245 3.36 -5.46 -15.93
C PHE A 245 1.91 -5.20 -15.50
N ASP A 246 0.93 -5.90 -16.07
CA ASP A 246 -0.48 -5.69 -15.72
C ASP A 246 -1.11 -6.76 -14.81
N LYS A 247 -0.31 -7.73 -14.38
CA LYS A 247 -0.67 -8.81 -13.45
C LYS A 247 -1.76 -9.75 -13.96
N ASP A 248 -1.88 -9.90 -15.27
CA ASP A 248 -2.80 -10.88 -15.85
C ASP A 248 -2.23 -12.31 -15.86
N GLY A 249 -0.98 -12.47 -15.42
CA GLY A 249 -0.26 -13.74 -15.32
C GLY A 249 0.55 -14.08 -16.57
N ASN A 250 0.51 -13.24 -17.61
CA ASN A 250 1.34 -13.33 -18.79
C ASN A 250 2.39 -12.22 -18.75
N ASP A 251 3.62 -12.55 -19.09
CA ASP A 251 4.62 -11.52 -19.26
C ASP A 251 4.32 -10.72 -20.53
N GLU A 252 4.37 -9.40 -20.41
CA GLU A 252 4.66 -8.53 -21.52
C GLU A 252 6.16 -8.39 -21.71
N PHE A 253 6.56 -7.59 -22.69
CA PHE A 253 7.95 -7.20 -22.79
C PHE A 253 8.14 -5.75 -23.20
N LEU A 254 9.26 -5.20 -22.75
CA LEU A 254 9.74 -3.88 -23.14
C LEU A 254 10.91 -4.00 -24.10
N VAL A 255 10.98 -3.10 -25.07
CA VAL A 255 12.11 -2.93 -25.99
C VAL A 255 12.71 -1.55 -25.78
N ALA A 256 13.99 -1.51 -25.43
CA ALA A 256 14.78 -0.30 -25.27
C ALA A 256 15.46 0.06 -26.59
N LEU A 257 15.13 1.26 -27.09
CA LEU A 257 15.69 1.83 -28.29
C LEU A 257 16.57 3.05 -27.92
N ARG A 258 17.85 2.99 -28.28
CA ARG A 258 18.82 4.07 -28.04
C ARG A 258 18.60 5.31 -28.90
N GLY A 259 17.94 5.15 -30.04
CA GLY A 259 17.71 6.21 -31.03
C GLY A 259 18.59 6.08 -32.28
N PRO A 260 18.53 7.07 -33.19
CA PRO A 260 17.87 8.37 -33.02
C PRO A 260 16.33 8.33 -33.22
N ALA A 261 15.66 9.41 -32.84
CA ALA A 261 14.25 9.63 -33.17
C ALA A 261 13.99 9.48 -34.69
N PRO A 262 12.85 8.88 -35.11
CA PRO A 262 11.71 8.48 -34.29
C PRO A 262 11.85 7.12 -33.57
N ASN A 263 12.89 6.34 -33.89
CA ASN A 263 13.12 5.00 -33.33
C ASN A 263 13.94 5.07 -32.03
N GLU A 264 13.46 5.86 -31.10
CA GLU A 264 14.07 6.11 -29.78
C GLU A 264 12.99 5.92 -28.71
N GLY A 265 13.35 5.46 -27.52
CA GLY A 265 12.38 5.30 -26.44
C GLY A 265 12.26 3.89 -25.91
N VAL A 266 11.14 3.64 -25.24
CA VAL A 266 10.73 2.31 -24.81
C VAL A 266 9.39 1.96 -25.43
N PHE A 267 9.33 0.79 -26.05
CA PHE A 267 8.08 0.20 -26.55
C PHE A 267 7.65 -0.95 -25.65
N TYR A 268 6.34 -1.01 -25.39
CA TYR A 268 5.68 -2.05 -24.63
C TYR A 268 4.91 -2.96 -25.58
N TYR A 269 5.00 -4.27 -25.37
CA TYR A 269 4.35 -5.29 -26.18
C TYR A 269 3.55 -6.25 -25.31
N LYS A 270 2.25 -6.38 -25.58
CA LYS A 270 1.36 -7.31 -24.91
C LYS A 270 0.98 -8.49 -25.80
N PRO A 271 1.17 -9.74 -25.35
CA PRO A 271 0.69 -10.91 -26.09
C PRO A 271 -0.84 -10.93 -26.10
N ILE A 272 -1.42 -11.14 -27.28
CA ILE A 272 -2.87 -11.33 -27.46
C ILE A 272 -3.18 -12.78 -27.82
N ASP A 273 -2.39 -13.35 -28.73
CA ASP A 273 -2.52 -14.75 -29.16
C ASP A 273 -1.16 -15.29 -29.61
N LEU A 274 -0.49 -16.03 -28.72
CA LEU A 274 0.82 -16.62 -29.00
C LEU A 274 0.77 -17.66 -30.13
N SER A 275 -0.33 -18.39 -30.29
CA SER A 275 -0.44 -19.42 -31.34
C SER A 275 -0.37 -18.84 -32.75
N ARG A 276 -0.70 -17.54 -32.87
CA ARG A 276 -0.64 -16.76 -34.11
C ARG A 276 0.47 -15.72 -34.10
N GLY A 277 1.27 -15.63 -33.04
CA GLY A 277 2.29 -14.60 -32.87
C GLY A 277 1.73 -13.18 -32.83
N LEU A 278 0.52 -12.98 -32.30
CA LEU A 278 -0.15 -11.68 -32.27
C LEU A 278 0.14 -10.93 -30.97
N PHE A 279 0.69 -9.73 -31.12
CA PHE A 279 0.99 -8.79 -30.06
C PHE A 279 0.41 -7.42 -30.41
N VAL A 280 -0.01 -6.68 -29.39
CA VAL A 280 -0.27 -5.24 -29.51
C VAL A 280 0.90 -4.48 -28.91
N LYS A 281 1.20 -3.31 -29.46
CA LYS A 281 2.33 -2.49 -29.00
C LYS A 281 1.96 -1.02 -28.86
N TRP A 282 2.64 -0.34 -27.96
CA TRP A 282 2.61 1.12 -27.86
C TRP A 282 3.90 1.65 -27.25
N LYS A 283 4.16 2.94 -27.47
CA LYS A 283 5.33 3.63 -26.92
C LYS A 283 5.02 4.09 -25.49
N VAL A 284 5.90 3.76 -24.54
CA VAL A 284 5.76 4.12 -23.11
C VAL A 284 6.79 5.14 -22.64
N SER A 285 7.83 5.39 -23.43
CA SER A 285 8.79 6.50 -23.22
C SER A 285 9.31 7.02 -24.56
N GLY A 286 9.52 8.35 -24.64
CA GLY A 286 10.20 9.02 -25.75
C GLY A 286 11.72 9.11 -25.61
N GLU A 287 12.23 8.95 -24.39
CA GLU A 287 13.64 9.17 -24.04
C GLU A 287 14.51 7.98 -24.42
N SER A 288 15.74 8.23 -24.90
CA SER A 288 16.73 7.19 -25.18
C SER A 288 16.82 6.16 -24.06
N ALA A 289 16.84 4.88 -24.43
CA ALA A 289 16.99 3.78 -23.49
C ALA A 289 18.06 2.79 -23.95
N ALA A 290 19.16 2.72 -23.22
CA ALA A 290 20.19 1.70 -23.38
C ALA A 290 19.82 0.41 -22.66
N ARG A 291 19.37 0.51 -21.41
CA ARG A 291 19.03 -0.66 -20.60
C ARG A 291 17.77 -0.39 -19.82
N ILE A 292 17.06 -1.48 -19.52
CA ILE A 292 15.84 -1.48 -18.72
C ILE A 292 16.09 -2.38 -17.52
N THR A 293 15.64 -1.95 -16.35
CA THR A 293 15.45 -2.82 -15.19
C THR A 293 14.03 -2.68 -14.70
N VAL A 294 13.51 -3.74 -14.09
CA VAL A 294 12.14 -3.81 -13.58
C VAL A 294 12.16 -4.12 -12.09
N ALA A 295 11.30 -3.44 -11.34
CA ALA A 295 11.08 -3.65 -9.91
C ALA A 295 9.79 -2.94 -9.51
N ASP A 296 9.26 -3.23 -8.33
CA ASP A 296 8.26 -2.37 -7.69
C ASP A 296 9.01 -1.23 -6.97
N PHE A 297 9.20 -0.09 -7.65
CA PHE A 297 10.05 1.00 -7.16
C PHE A 297 9.34 1.87 -6.11
N ASP A 298 8.01 1.82 -6.02
CA ASP A 298 7.23 2.61 -5.08
C ASP A 298 6.33 1.81 -4.12
N ASN A 299 6.42 0.47 -4.15
CA ASN A 299 5.68 -0.47 -3.33
C ASN A 299 4.16 -0.47 -3.61
N ASP A 300 3.72 -0.15 -4.83
CA ASP A 300 2.32 -0.25 -5.25
C ASP A 300 1.92 -1.68 -5.69
N THR A 301 2.87 -2.62 -5.60
CA THR A 301 2.81 -4.02 -6.00
C THR A 301 2.91 -4.25 -7.51
N PHE A 302 2.73 -3.24 -8.37
CA PHE A 302 2.92 -3.37 -9.81
C PHE A 302 4.40 -3.26 -10.17
N ILE A 303 4.77 -3.88 -11.28
CA ILE A 303 6.14 -3.81 -11.78
C ILE A 303 6.29 -2.48 -12.51
N ASP A 304 7.16 -1.63 -12.00
CA ASP A 304 7.67 -0.43 -12.66
C ASP A 304 8.88 -0.78 -13.53
N PHE A 305 9.34 0.20 -14.32
CA PHE A 305 10.62 0.08 -15.00
C PHE A 305 11.47 1.33 -14.88
N ALA A 306 12.79 1.14 -14.90
CA ALA A 306 13.76 2.21 -14.95
C ALA A 306 14.67 2.05 -16.17
N THR A 307 15.09 3.18 -16.74
CA THR A 307 15.98 3.22 -17.90
C THR A 307 17.18 4.12 -17.66
N ILE A 308 18.20 3.93 -18.49
CA ILE A 308 19.33 4.85 -18.61
C ILE A 308 19.53 5.20 -20.09
N GLY A 309 19.74 6.48 -20.38
CA GLY A 309 20.02 6.97 -21.74
C GLY A 309 21.31 6.40 -22.32
N TYR A 310 21.33 6.17 -23.64
CA TYR A 310 22.51 5.64 -24.31
C TYR A 310 23.49 6.77 -24.65
N TYR A 311 24.61 6.83 -23.93
CA TYR A 311 25.63 7.83 -24.18
C TYR A 311 27.02 7.20 -24.10
N VAL A 312 27.57 6.88 -25.27
CA VAL A 312 28.90 6.29 -25.43
C VAL A 312 29.69 7.14 -26.42
N PRO A 313 30.58 8.03 -25.94
CA PRO A 313 31.42 8.87 -26.79
C PRO A 313 32.22 8.03 -27.79
N GLY A 314 32.32 8.52 -29.03
CA GLY A 314 32.99 7.80 -30.12
C GLY A 314 32.14 6.68 -30.73
N TYR A 315 30.90 6.49 -30.28
CA TYR A 315 29.99 5.48 -30.81
C TYR A 315 28.58 6.03 -31.10
N TYR A 316 27.75 6.22 -30.07
CA TYR A 316 26.44 6.87 -30.19
C TYR A 316 26.13 7.65 -28.92
N THR A 317 25.66 8.88 -29.05
CA THR A 317 25.35 9.78 -27.95
C THR A 317 23.94 10.32 -28.11
N ALA A 318 23.02 9.84 -27.28
CA ALA A 318 21.70 10.43 -27.16
C ALA A 318 21.78 11.87 -26.61
N GLU A 319 20.79 12.68 -26.99
CA GLU A 319 20.62 14.01 -26.42
C GLU A 319 20.15 13.88 -24.96
N ASN A 320 20.79 14.59 -24.03
CA ASN A 320 20.41 14.63 -22.60
C ASN A 320 20.28 13.26 -21.90
N PRO A 321 21.36 12.44 -21.81
CA PRO A 321 21.27 11.14 -21.16
C PRO A 321 20.89 11.28 -19.68
N SER A 322 19.84 10.55 -19.29
CA SER A 322 19.29 10.57 -17.93
C SER A 322 18.96 9.16 -17.46
N ILE A 323 18.90 8.99 -16.13
CA ILE A 323 18.31 7.82 -15.50
C ILE A 323 16.86 8.19 -15.19
N ASN A 324 15.91 7.37 -15.66
CA ASN A 324 14.48 7.62 -15.51
C ASN A 324 13.82 6.43 -14.82
N ILE A 325 12.83 6.71 -13.96
CA ILE A 325 11.94 5.70 -13.39
C ILE A 325 10.53 5.99 -13.90
N PHE A 326 9.88 4.97 -14.43
CA PHE A 326 8.54 5.01 -14.99
C PHE A 326 7.63 4.14 -14.15
N TYR A 327 6.78 4.80 -13.38
CA TYR A 327 5.85 4.10 -12.52
C TYR A 327 4.66 3.56 -13.31
N ASN A 328 4.40 2.27 -13.14
CA ASN A 328 3.36 1.56 -13.84
C ASN A 328 2.01 1.75 -13.18
N ARG A 329 1.21 2.63 -13.78
CA ARG A 329 -0.13 2.97 -13.30
C ARG A 329 -1.24 2.21 -14.03
N LEU A 330 -0.95 1.13 -14.76
CA LEU A 330 -1.93 0.40 -15.59
C LEU A 330 -3.14 -0.10 -14.78
N ALA A 331 -2.94 -0.48 -13.51
CA ALA A 331 -4.04 -0.82 -12.61
C ALA A 331 -4.67 0.37 -11.87
N SER A 332 -3.95 1.48 -11.75
CA SER A 332 -4.44 2.71 -11.12
C SER A 332 -5.48 3.45 -11.97
N LYS A 333 -5.71 3.13 -13.25
CA LYS A 333 -6.78 3.82 -14.02
C LYS A 333 -8.00 2.97 -14.32
N THR A 334 -7.87 1.66 -14.55
CA THR A 334 -9.00 0.85 -15.05
C THR A 334 -9.75 0.13 -13.92
N LEU A 335 -9.08 -0.24 -12.82
CA LEU A 335 -9.68 -0.83 -11.62
C LEU A 335 -10.08 0.24 -10.57
N GLN A 336 -9.30 1.32 -10.44
CA GLN A 336 -9.61 2.44 -9.53
C GLN A 336 -10.92 3.17 -9.88
N VAL A 337 -11.24 3.36 -11.15
CA VAL A 337 -12.43 4.17 -11.51
C VAL A 337 -13.75 3.52 -11.06
N LYS A 338 -13.84 2.18 -11.03
CA LYS A 338 -15.07 1.46 -10.62
C LYS A 338 -15.12 1.07 -9.15
N ASN A 339 -13.99 0.82 -8.48
CA ASN A 339 -13.95 0.25 -7.12
C ASN A 339 -13.14 1.10 -6.11
N ASP A 340 -12.89 2.39 -6.35
CA ASP A 340 -12.19 3.22 -5.35
C ASP A 340 -13.08 3.70 -4.21
N LEU A 341 -12.40 3.87 -3.06
CA LEU A 341 -12.82 4.75 -1.98
C LEU A 341 -12.75 6.20 -2.48
N LYS A 342 -13.90 6.88 -2.59
CA LYS A 342 -13.97 8.28 -3.02
C LYS A 342 -14.64 9.13 -1.96
N VAL A 343 -14.32 10.42 -1.98
CA VAL A 343 -14.94 11.44 -1.14
C VAL A 343 -15.40 12.61 -2.01
N THR A 344 -16.59 13.11 -1.72
CA THR A 344 -17.16 14.29 -2.36
C THR A 344 -17.85 15.15 -1.32
N LYS A 345 -18.08 16.42 -1.64
CA LYS A 345 -18.94 17.28 -0.83
C LYS A 345 -20.41 16.98 -1.14
N GLN A 346 -21.22 16.79 -0.11
CA GLN A 346 -22.67 16.73 -0.20
C GLN A 346 -23.26 17.74 0.78
N ASN A 347 -23.78 18.86 0.26
CA ASN A 347 -24.21 20.00 1.07
C ASN A 347 -23.05 20.50 1.96
N ASP A 348 -23.26 20.53 3.29
CA ASP A 348 -22.25 20.92 4.27
C ASP A 348 -21.58 19.70 4.95
N GLU A 349 -21.63 18.52 4.31
CA GLU A 349 -21.06 17.26 4.80
C GLU A 349 -20.16 16.61 3.74
N LEU A 350 -19.36 15.62 4.15
CA LEU A 350 -18.68 14.73 3.20
C LEU A 350 -19.54 13.50 2.92
N LEU A 351 -19.54 13.09 1.66
CA LEU A 351 -20.05 11.80 1.22
C LEU A 351 -18.86 10.94 0.78
N PHE A 352 -18.65 9.86 1.52
CA PHE A 352 -17.75 8.78 1.16
C PHE A 352 -18.49 7.68 0.39
N THR A 353 -17.97 7.31 -0.77
CA THR A 353 -18.38 6.08 -1.45
C THR A 353 -17.28 5.04 -1.30
N VAL A 354 -17.58 3.97 -0.56
CA VAL A 354 -16.66 2.89 -0.24
C VAL A 354 -16.96 1.67 -1.11
N PRO A 355 -15.96 0.99 -1.68
CA PRO A 355 -16.17 -0.30 -2.31
C PRO A 355 -16.46 -1.36 -1.26
N ARG A 356 -17.14 -2.45 -1.65
CA ARG A 356 -17.22 -3.63 -0.78
C ARG A 356 -15.81 -4.22 -0.61
N PRO A 357 -15.39 -4.58 0.61
CA PRO A 357 -14.04 -5.06 0.84
C PRO A 357 -13.69 -6.30 -0.01
N ASN A 358 -14.65 -7.22 -0.21
CA ASN A 358 -14.48 -8.38 -1.10
C ASN A 358 -14.44 -8.08 -2.62
N LYS A 359 -14.53 -6.80 -3.02
CA LYS A 359 -14.42 -6.33 -4.41
C LYS A 359 -13.18 -5.48 -4.68
N VAL A 360 -12.35 -5.22 -3.67
CA VAL A 360 -11.07 -4.55 -3.83
C VAL A 360 -9.93 -5.57 -3.79
N LEU A 361 -8.90 -5.32 -4.59
CA LEU A 361 -7.68 -6.15 -4.62
C LEU A 361 -6.58 -5.58 -3.72
N GLN A 362 -6.71 -4.32 -3.34
CA GLN A 362 -5.69 -3.58 -2.58
C GLN A 362 -6.29 -2.92 -1.33
N TYR A 363 -5.43 -2.62 -0.39
CA TYR A 363 -5.75 -1.89 0.82
C TYR A 363 -5.88 -0.38 0.51
N HIS A 364 -6.98 0.24 0.93
CA HIS A 364 -7.24 1.67 0.71
C HIS A 364 -7.22 2.42 2.04
N VAL A 365 -6.67 3.64 2.02
CA VAL A 365 -6.58 4.56 3.16
C VAL A 365 -6.93 5.95 2.72
N LEU A 366 -7.83 6.61 3.46
CA LEU A 366 -8.16 8.01 3.26
C LEU A 366 -8.24 8.73 4.61
N PRO A 367 -7.18 9.45 5.02
CA PRO A 367 -7.27 10.42 6.11
C PRO A 367 -8.29 11.50 5.78
N PHE A 368 -9.15 11.87 6.73
CA PHE A 368 -10.23 12.82 6.44
C PHE A 368 -10.48 13.86 7.53
N LEU A 369 -10.15 13.56 8.78
CA LEU A 369 -10.40 14.49 9.89
C LEU A 369 -9.33 14.35 10.97
N THR A 370 -8.80 15.46 11.45
CA THR A 370 -7.98 15.49 12.68
C THR A 370 -8.77 16.19 13.79
N ILE A 371 -8.86 15.55 14.95
CA ILE A 371 -9.52 16.06 16.16
C ILE A 371 -8.45 16.22 17.25
N GLY A 372 -8.13 17.46 17.61
CA GLY A 372 -6.95 17.77 18.40
C GLY A 372 -5.70 17.32 17.64
N ASN A 373 -5.05 16.24 18.11
CA ASN A 373 -3.91 15.62 17.41
C ASN A 373 -4.23 14.17 16.97
N ILE A 374 -5.48 13.76 16.99
CA ILE A 374 -5.91 12.41 16.61
C ILE A 374 -6.41 12.46 15.17
N THR A 375 -5.67 11.83 14.26
CA THR A 375 -6.07 11.76 12.84
C THR A 375 -6.93 10.53 12.60
N LEU A 376 -8.08 10.73 11.96
CA LEU A 376 -8.99 9.70 11.53
C LEU A 376 -8.77 9.39 10.05
N SER A 377 -8.62 8.10 9.74
CA SER A 377 -8.63 7.57 8.38
C SER A 377 -9.74 6.55 8.19
N LEU A 378 -10.43 6.63 7.05
CA LEU A 378 -11.34 5.59 6.59
C LEU A 378 -10.54 4.59 5.75
N GLU A 379 -10.65 3.31 6.10
CA GLU A 379 -9.80 2.27 5.55
C GLU A 379 -10.61 1.06 5.08
N VAL A 380 -10.19 0.48 3.95
CA VAL A 380 -10.79 -0.72 3.36
C VAL A 380 -9.69 -1.77 3.16
N LEU A 381 -9.80 -2.90 3.85
CA LEU A 381 -8.83 -4.00 3.78
C LEU A 381 -9.49 -5.21 3.08
N PRO A 382 -8.90 -5.74 1.98
CA PRO A 382 -9.46 -6.86 1.24
C PRO A 382 -9.56 -8.16 2.05
N PRO A 383 -10.22 -9.21 1.53
CA PRO A 383 -10.20 -10.55 2.10
C PRO A 383 -8.80 -11.09 2.32
N TYR A 384 -8.63 -11.86 3.40
CA TYR A 384 -7.39 -12.57 3.74
C TYR A 384 -6.13 -11.71 3.74
N SER A 385 -6.29 -10.40 3.89
CA SER A 385 -5.23 -9.43 3.85
C SER A 385 -4.78 -9.08 5.26
N SER A 386 -3.60 -8.48 5.35
CA SER A 386 -3.08 -8.03 6.64
C SER A 386 -2.42 -6.67 6.50
N ARG A 387 -2.56 -5.87 7.55
CA ARG A 387 -2.04 -4.50 7.61
C ARG A 387 -1.22 -4.35 8.89
N GLN A 388 -0.08 -3.66 8.80
CA GLN A 388 0.67 -3.26 9.99
C GLN A 388 -0.13 -2.25 10.81
N VAL A 389 -0.03 -2.36 12.13
CA VAL A 389 -0.58 -1.41 13.10
C VAL A 389 0.56 -0.99 14.03
N GLY A 390 0.72 0.32 14.21
CA GLY A 390 1.74 0.87 15.11
C GLY A 390 1.27 0.85 16.57
N LYS A 391 2.17 1.25 17.47
CA LYS A 391 1.76 1.67 18.82
C LYS A 391 0.76 2.83 18.72
N ASN A 392 -0.19 2.88 19.66
CA ASN A 392 -1.26 3.89 19.72
C ASN A 392 -2.22 3.86 18.51
N THR A 393 -2.52 2.67 17.98
CA THR A 393 -3.53 2.48 16.93
C THR A 393 -4.85 2.04 17.56
N TYR A 394 -5.92 2.79 17.30
CA TYR A 394 -7.27 2.51 17.80
C TYR A 394 -8.21 2.33 16.60
N ILE A 395 -9.07 1.31 16.61
CA ILE A 395 -9.86 0.94 15.43
C ILE A 395 -11.34 0.77 15.79
N LYS A 396 -12.20 1.51 15.08
CA LYS A 396 -13.66 1.34 15.05
C LYS A 396 -14.05 0.64 13.75
N VAL A 397 -14.55 -0.59 13.83
CA VAL A 397 -15.02 -1.33 12.65
C VAL A 397 -16.40 -0.83 12.23
N LEU A 398 -16.62 -0.72 10.92
CA LEU A 398 -17.89 -0.33 10.29
C LEU A 398 -18.55 -1.50 9.55
N SER A 399 -17.74 -2.40 8.97
CA SER A 399 -18.20 -3.60 8.29
C SER A 399 -17.11 -4.68 8.29
N GLY A 400 -17.51 -5.95 8.30
CA GLY A 400 -16.61 -7.09 8.36
C GLY A 400 -15.99 -7.32 9.74
N ILE A 401 -14.91 -8.10 9.77
CA ILE A 401 -14.24 -8.53 11.00
C ILE A 401 -12.73 -8.37 10.83
N ILE A 402 -12.10 -7.74 11.83
CA ILE A 402 -10.65 -7.74 11.98
C ILE A 402 -10.23 -8.66 13.13
N THR A 403 -9.06 -9.27 12.99
CA THR A 403 -8.48 -10.19 13.99
C THR A 403 -7.02 -9.88 14.24
N TRP A 404 -6.55 -10.16 15.44
CA TRP A 404 -5.14 -10.00 15.83
C TRP A 404 -4.78 -10.96 16.98
N LYS A 405 -3.48 -11.08 17.28
CA LYS A 405 -2.96 -11.96 18.34
C LYS A 405 -2.31 -11.15 19.44
N ASP A 406 -2.67 -11.44 20.67
CA ASP A 406 -2.13 -10.75 21.85
C ASP A 406 -1.70 -11.77 22.92
N SER A 407 -0.43 -11.73 23.30
CA SER A 407 0.18 -12.55 24.35
C SER A 407 0.41 -11.76 25.64
N SER A 408 -0.01 -10.49 25.72
CA SER A 408 0.17 -9.60 26.89
C SER A 408 -0.65 -10.03 28.12
N ASN A 409 -1.58 -10.97 27.95
CA ASN A 409 -2.40 -11.48 29.04
C ASN A 409 -1.57 -12.24 30.10
N LYS A 410 -2.03 -12.24 31.36
CA LYS A 410 -1.31 -12.83 32.52
C LYS A 410 -0.89 -14.29 32.35
N SER A 411 -1.49 -15.04 31.42
CA SER A 411 -1.19 -16.44 31.13
C SER A 411 -0.05 -16.65 30.13
N ARG A 412 0.46 -15.61 29.43
CA ARG A 412 1.45 -15.69 28.33
C ARG A 412 1.08 -16.69 27.21
N GLN A 413 -0.19 -17.04 27.09
CA GLN A 413 -0.71 -17.84 25.97
C GLN A 413 -1.27 -16.89 24.92
N PRO A 414 -0.97 -17.07 23.62
CA PRO A 414 -1.51 -16.21 22.57
C PRO A 414 -3.04 -16.29 22.54
N VAL A 415 -3.71 -15.15 22.74
CA VAL A 415 -5.16 -15.03 22.60
C VAL A 415 -5.46 -14.43 21.23
N ASN A 416 -6.33 -15.08 20.45
CA ASN A 416 -6.87 -14.49 19.24
C ASN A 416 -7.99 -13.53 19.64
N HIS A 417 -7.83 -12.26 19.28
CA HIS A 417 -8.85 -11.24 19.43
C HIS A 417 -9.53 -10.97 18.09
N SER A 418 -10.79 -10.56 18.16
CA SER A 418 -11.57 -10.14 17.01
C SER A 418 -12.39 -8.90 17.34
N ARG A 419 -12.62 -8.05 16.36
CA ARG A 419 -13.52 -6.90 16.47
C ARG A 419 -14.44 -6.85 15.27
N THR A 420 -15.72 -6.66 15.55
CA THR A 420 -16.77 -6.38 14.56
C THR A 420 -17.26 -4.94 14.76
N PHE A 421 -18.26 -4.52 14.00
CA PHE A 421 -18.84 -3.18 14.12
C PHE A 421 -19.63 -2.94 15.40
N LEU A 422 -19.85 -3.96 16.25
CA LEU A 422 -20.52 -3.81 17.55
C LEU A 422 -19.76 -4.51 18.67
N CYS A 423 -19.72 -3.85 19.82
CA CYS A 423 -19.38 -4.50 21.08
C CYS A 423 -20.61 -5.14 21.73
N LYS A 424 -20.38 -5.94 22.77
CA LYS A 424 -21.45 -6.64 23.48
C LYS A 424 -22.54 -5.65 23.96
N PRO A 425 -23.83 -5.98 23.82
CA PRO A 425 -24.93 -5.09 24.24
C PRO A 425 -24.75 -4.57 25.66
N LYS A 426 -25.08 -3.29 25.86
CA LYS A 426 -25.05 -2.61 27.16
C LYS A 426 -23.68 -2.69 27.87
N SER A 427 -22.58 -2.73 27.10
CA SER A 427 -21.20 -2.74 27.61
C SER A 427 -20.32 -1.73 26.88
N ALA A 428 -19.11 -1.46 27.39
CA ALA A 428 -18.10 -0.65 26.74
C ALA A 428 -16.84 -1.48 26.48
N CYS A 429 -16.14 -1.20 25.38
CA CYS A 429 -14.93 -1.91 24.96
C CYS A 429 -13.89 -0.91 24.46
N SER A 430 -12.60 -1.15 24.75
CA SER A 430 -11.51 -0.33 24.24
C SER A 430 -11.44 -0.43 22.72
N LEU A 431 -11.05 0.63 22.01
CA LEU A 431 -10.72 0.61 20.58
C LEU A 431 -9.28 0.18 20.30
N GLU A 432 -8.44 0.11 21.33
CA GLU A 432 -7.01 -0.13 21.20
C GLU A 432 -6.72 -1.51 20.60
N ILE A 433 -5.71 -1.56 19.74
CA ILE A 433 -5.21 -2.81 19.14
C ILE A 433 -3.81 -3.08 19.68
N HIS A 434 -3.71 -4.11 20.54
CA HIS A 434 -2.44 -4.68 20.98
C HIS A 434 -2.18 -5.97 20.20
N SER A 435 -1.28 -5.92 19.20
CA SER A 435 -0.89 -7.12 18.46
C SER A 435 0.59 -7.45 18.65
N ASP A 436 0.91 -8.71 18.96
CA ASP A 436 2.28 -9.19 19.16
C ASP A 436 3.16 -9.00 17.91
N ASP A 437 2.58 -9.19 16.73
CA ASP A 437 3.27 -9.06 15.44
C ASP A 437 3.08 -7.68 14.81
N ASN A 438 2.44 -6.74 15.52
CA ASN A 438 2.05 -5.42 15.01
C ASN A 438 1.18 -5.51 13.76
N ARG A 439 0.30 -6.51 13.63
CA ARG A 439 -0.62 -6.64 12.49
C ARG A 439 -2.06 -6.93 12.89
N ILE A 440 -2.98 -6.49 12.03
CA ILE A 440 -4.36 -6.97 11.97
C ILE A 440 -4.57 -7.78 10.69
N LYS A 441 -5.55 -8.68 10.70
CA LYS A 441 -5.92 -9.53 9.56
C LYS A 441 -7.43 -9.55 9.36
N THR A 442 -7.87 -9.76 8.13
CA THR A 442 -9.28 -9.93 7.75
C THR A 442 -9.60 -11.37 7.37
N GLY A 443 -10.89 -11.73 7.48
CA GLY A 443 -11.45 -12.99 6.99
C GLY A 443 -11.80 -12.95 5.50
N SER A 444 -12.76 -13.78 5.07
CA SER A 444 -13.20 -13.92 3.68
C SER A 444 -13.89 -12.70 3.10
N GLU A 445 -14.50 -11.86 3.95
CA GLU A 445 -15.25 -10.68 3.50
C GLU A 445 -14.39 -9.40 3.44
N GLY A 446 -13.17 -9.43 3.98
CA GLY A 446 -12.40 -8.22 4.26
C GLY A 446 -13.04 -7.36 5.36
N ALA A 447 -12.67 -6.08 5.45
CA ALA A 447 -13.26 -5.15 6.43
C ALA A 447 -13.21 -3.69 6.00
N ILE A 448 -14.17 -2.89 6.49
CA ILE A 448 -14.17 -1.42 6.46
C ILE A 448 -14.10 -0.92 7.89
N PHE A 449 -13.19 0.00 8.18
CA PHE A 449 -12.99 0.51 9.52
C PHE A 449 -12.42 1.93 9.52
N ILE A 450 -12.59 2.63 10.65
CA ILE A 450 -11.94 3.91 10.93
C ILE A 450 -10.79 3.66 11.89
N VAL A 451 -9.61 4.16 11.52
CA VAL A 451 -8.45 4.19 12.40
C VAL A 451 -8.36 5.56 13.03
N LEU A 452 -8.16 5.59 14.34
CA LEU A 452 -7.85 6.78 15.13
C LEU A 452 -6.37 6.67 15.48
N GLN A 453 -5.54 7.43 14.77
CA GLN A 453 -4.09 7.41 14.94
C GLN A 453 -3.68 8.55 15.87
N LEU A 454 -3.07 8.19 17.01
CA LEU A 454 -2.42 9.16 17.89
C LEU A 454 -0.95 9.36 17.47
N PRO A 455 -0.35 10.53 17.76
CA PRO A 455 1.08 10.75 17.59
C PRO A 455 1.90 9.76 18.43
N LYS A 456 3.08 9.38 17.94
CA LYS A 456 3.93 8.36 18.59
C LYS A 456 4.45 8.79 19.97
N ASP A 457 4.58 10.08 20.18
CA ASP A 457 5.06 10.75 21.38
C ASP A 457 3.92 11.17 22.34
N MET A 458 2.67 10.88 21.99
CA MET A 458 1.52 11.14 22.85
C MET A 458 1.37 10.03 23.89
N TYR A 459 1.52 10.39 25.17
CA TYR A 459 1.35 9.48 26.31
C TYR A 459 -0.02 9.62 27.00
N ASP A 460 -0.66 10.79 26.87
CA ASP A 460 -1.95 11.10 27.49
C ASP A 460 -2.93 11.67 26.47
N ILE A 461 -4.21 11.33 26.62
CA ILE A 461 -5.30 11.85 25.80
C ILE A 461 -5.55 13.31 26.18
N PRO A 462 -5.67 14.24 25.21
CA PRO A 462 -5.84 15.65 25.50
C PRO A 462 -7.11 15.92 26.31
N ARG A 463 -7.00 16.84 27.29
CA ARG A 463 -8.15 17.40 28.02
C ARG A 463 -8.47 18.78 27.46
N PHE A 464 -9.75 19.01 27.17
CA PHE A 464 -10.21 20.26 26.59
C PHE A 464 -11.03 21.02 27.63
N ASP A 465 -10.50 22.11 28.17
CA ASP A 465 -11.24 22.97 29.11
C ASP A 465 -12.21 23.94 28.41
N ASN A 466 -12.14 24.00 27.09
CA ASN A 466 -12.95 24.85 26.24
C ASN A 466 -13.12 24.19 24.87
N ILE A 467 -14.34 24.26 24.30
CA ILE A 467 -14.65 23.77 22.97
C ILE A 467 -13.73 24.36 21.88
N GLN A 468 -13.28 25.61 22.00
CA GLN A 468 -12.37 26.22 21.02
C GLN A 468 -10.97 25.59 21.02
N LYS A 469 -10.60 24.81 22.04
CA LYS A 469 -9.35 24.04 22.06
C LYS A 469 -9.49 22.67 21.39
N VAL A 470 -10.70 22.24 21.06
CA VAL A 470 -10.93 21.06 20.24
C VAL A 470 -10.69 21.47 18.79
N MET A 471 -9.42 21.46 18.38
CA MET A 471 -9.03 21.76 17.00
C MET A 471 -9.63 20.71 16.07
N ILE A 472 -10.31 21.15 15.03
CA ILE A 472 -10.82 20.26 13.98
C ILE A 472 -10.21 20.70 12.65
N GLU A 473 -9.54 19.77 11.99
CA GLU A 473 -8.89 20.02 10.71
C GLU A 473 -9.38 19.02 9.67
N ASN A 474 -9.68 19.52 8.47
CA ASN A 474 -9.95 18.68 7.31
C ASN A 474 -8.63 18.09 6.83
N SER A 475 -8.51 16.76 6.83
CA SER A 475 -7.25 16.06 6.52
C SER A 475 -7.23 15.41 5.13
N LEU A 476 -8.16 15.79 4.26
CA LEU A 476 -8.20 15.30 2.89
C LEU A 476 -6.97 15.76 2.10
N SER A 477 -6.28 14.82 1.44
CA SER A 477 -5.10 15.06 0.61
C SER A 477 -5.44 15.78 -0.70
N GLU A 478 -4.43 16.37 -1.36
CA GLU A 478 -4.57 17.11 -2.64
C GLU A 478 -5.25 16.31 -3.77
N SER A 479 -5.24 14.97 -3.69
CA SER A 479 -5.97 14.08 -4.59
C SER A 479 -7.50 14.13 -4.43
N SER A 480 -8.03 14.68 -3.34
CA SER A 480 -9.47 14.84 -3.10
C SER A 480 -10.02 16.12 -3.74
N PRO A 481 -11.33 16.15 -4.12
CA PRO A 481 -11.98 17.32 -4.71
C PRO A 481 -11.77 18.59 -3.87
N GLU A 482 -11.48 19.70 -4.55
CA GLU A 482 -11.14 20.97 -3.90
C GLU A 482 -12.27 21.48 -3.00
N ASP A 483 -13.52 21.36 -3.44
CA ASP A 483 -14.71 21.75 -2.66
C ASP A 483 -14.89 20.92 -1.38
N ALA A 484 -14.53 19.64 -1.41
CA ALA A 484 -14.48 18.77 -0.24
C ALA A 484 -13.34 19.14 0.72
N ARG A 485 -12.14 19.47 0.19
CA ARG A 485 -10.99 19.92 0.99
C ARG A 485 -11.20 21.27 1.67
N GLN A 486 -11.96 22.16 1.02
CA GLN A 486 -12.29 23.48 1.55
C GLN A 486 -13.44 23.47 2.58
N LEU A 487 -14.08 22.32 2.81
CA LEU A 487 -15.14 22.21 3.80
C LEU A 487 -14.55 22.38 5.21
N ALA A 488 -15.02 23.40 5.92
CA ALA A 488 -14.60 23.70 7.28
C ALA A 488 -15.53 23.04 8.30
N PHE A 489 -14.98 22.18 9.14
CA PHE A 489 -15.72 21.53 10.22
C PHE A 489 -15.57 22.33 11.51
N LYS A 490 -16.70 22.58 12.18
CA LYS A 490 -16.73 23.28 13.47
C LYS A 490 -17.84 22.73 14.35
N PHE A 491 -17.58 22.70 15.65
CA PHE A 491 -18.63 22.50 16.64
C PHE A 491 -19.53 23.74 16.68
N VAL A 492 -20.82 23.53 16.48
CA VAL A 492 -21.88 24.53 16.61
C VAL A 492 -22.65 24.22 17.88
N LYS A 493 -22.93 25.24 18.69
CA LYS A 493 -23.68 25.06 19.92
C LYS A 493 -25.11 24.66 19.56
N VAL A 494 -25.65 23.65 20.23
CA VAL A 494 -26.93 23.05 19.86
C VAL A 494 -28.09 24.03 19.99
N ASP A 495 -27.99 25.02 20.88
CA ASP A 495 -28.99 26.08 21.01
C ASP A 495 -28.92 27.16 19.91
N GLU A 496 -27.92 27.11 19.03
CA GLU A 496 -27.87 27.90 17.79
C GLU A 496 -28.50 27.15 16.61
N LEU A 497 -28.77 25.85 16.77
CA LEU A 497 -29.41 25.02 15.76
C LEU A 497 -30.93 25.09 15.88
N GLU A 498 -31.61 25.11 14.74
CA GLU A 498 -33.08 25.29 14.69
C GLU A 498 -33.83 24.24 15.52
N TRP A 499 -33.33 23.00 15.52
CA TRP A 499 -33.91 21.89 16.29
C TRP A 499 -33.56 21.90 17.78
N GLY A 500 -32.57 22.69 18.21
CA GLY A 500 -32.06 22.70 19.58
C GLY A 500 -32.24 24.00 20.36
N LYS A 501 -32.58 25.11 19.68
CA LYS A 501 -32.65 26.48 20.24
C LYS A 501 -33.49 26.65 21.50
N GLU A 502 -34.59 25.89 21.63
CA GLU A 502 -35.46 25.97 22.80
C GLU A 502 -35.06 24.92 23.85
N LYS A 503 -34.80 23.68 23.42
CA LYS A 503 -34.59 22.53 24.30
C LYS A 503 -33.24 22.55 25.02
N PHE A 504 -32.20 23.09 24.39
CA PHE A 504 -30.82 23.03 24.90
C PHE A 504 -30.23 24.41 25.23
N LYS A 505 -31.09 25.43 25.37
CA LYS A 505 -30.67 26.81 25.60
C LYS A 505 -29.73 26.94 26.80
N GLY A 506 -28.55 27.52 26.56
CA GLY A 506 -27.53 27.79 27.57
C GLY A 506 -26.72 26.57 28.01
N LEU A 507 -26.96 25.39 27.46
CA LEU A 507 -26.16 24.20 27.75
C LEU A 507 -24.88 24.19 26.94
N GLU A 508 -23.77 23.78 27.53
CA GLU A 508 -22.50 23.54 26.83
C GLU A 508 -22.58 22.23 26.05
N PHE A 509 -23.49 22.18 25.07
CA PHE A 509 -23.72 21.03 24.20
C PHE A 509 -23.54 21.46 22.74
N TYR A 510 -22.69 20.75 22.01
CA TYR A 510 -22.26 21.11 20.67
C TYR A 510 -22.39 19.91 19.73
N ASN A 511 -22.76 20.20 18.50
CA ASN A 511 -22.80 19.25 17.40
C ASN A 511 -21.87 19.72 16.29
N MET A 512 -21.19 18.78 15.65
CA MET A 512 -20.50 19.00 14.40
C MET A 512 -21.10 18.06 13.37
N ARG A 513 -21.52 18.65 12.26
CA ARG A 513 -22.09 17.92 11.12
C ARG A 513 -21.11 16.90 10.57
N GLY A 514 -21.69 15.94 9.87
CA GLY A 514 -21.14 14.63 9.77
C GLY A 514 -20.59 14.25 8.42
N PHE A 515 -20.58 12.94 8.25
CA PHE A 515 -20.08 12.22 7.11
C PHE A 515 -21.06 11.11 6.77
N ASN A 516 -21.42 11.00 5.51
CA ASN A 516 -22.20 9.88 5.01
C ASN A 516 -21.28 8.87 4.35
N ILE A 517 -21.45 7.58 4.65
CA ILE A 517 -20.71 6.48 4.01
C ILE A 517 -21.71 5.58 3.28
N LYS A 518 -21.49 5.38 1.99
CA LYS A 518 -22.32 4.54 1.13
C LYS A 518 -21.48 3.56 0.33
N PHE A 519 -22.04 2.41 -0.03
CA PHE A 519 -21.36 1.48 -0.93
C PHE A 519 -21.38 1.98 -2.38
N THR A 520 -20.24 1.89 -3.07
CA THR A 520 -20.06 2.36 -4.45
C THR A 520 -20.91 1.59 -5.47
N ASP A 521 -21.26 0.33 -5.19
CA ASP A 521 -21.95 -0.55 -6.13
C ASP A 521 -23.45 -0.29 -6.25
N ASN A 522 -24.11 0.07 -5.15
CA ASN A 522 -25.58 0.20 -5.09
C ASN A 522 -26.07 1.45 -4.33
N ASN A 523 -25.17 2.33 -3.89
CA ASN A 523 -25.48 3.49 -3.03
C ASN A 523 -26.19 3.13 -1.71
N GLU A 524 -26.11 1.88 -1.27
CA GLU A 524 -26.61 1.44 0.03
C GLU A 524 -25.90 2.21 1.14
N HIS A 525 -26.69 2.80 2.04
CA HIS A 525 -26.17 3.52 3.19
C HIS A 525 -25.57 2.54 4.19
N LEU A 526 -24.27 2.71 4.47
CA LEU A 526 -23.55 1.92 5.45
C LEU A 526 -23.68 2.56 6.83
N CYS A 527 -23.29 3.84 6.93
CA CYS A 527 -23.26 4.57 8.19
C CYS A 527 -23.31 6.08 7.94
N HIS A 528 -24.05 6.79 8.79
CA HIS A 528 -23.88 8.23 8.97
C HIS A 528 -23.06 8.47 10.25
N ILE A 529 -22.18 9.45 10.23
CA ILE A 529 -21.24 9.71 11.31
C ILE A 529 -21.33 11.18 11.68
N GLN A 530 -21.56 11.52 12.93
CA GLN A 530 -21.52 12.90 13.39
C GLN A 530 -20.80 13.02 14.74
N LEU A 531 -20.34 14.22 15.07
CA LEU A 531 -19.54 14.46 16.25
C LEU A 531 -20.28 15.33 17.24
N TRP A 532 -20.03 15.07 18.51
CA TRP A 532 -20.69 15.76 19.61
C TRP A 532 -19.66 16.12 20.67
N ALA A 533 -19.92 17.24 21.35
CA ALA A 533 -19.15 17.64 22.50
C ALA A 533 -20.05 18.18 23.62
N ALA A 534 -19.71 17.86 24.85
CA ALA A 534 -20.47 18.25 26.02
C ALA A 534 -19.56 18.73 27.14
N GLY A 535 -19.86 19.91 27.67
CA GLY A 535 -19.23 20.42 28.88
C GLY A 535 -19.70 19.64 30.12
N LYS A 536 -18.93 19.75 31.19
CA LYS A 536 -19.18 19.08 32.47
C LYS A 536 -20.64 19.16 32.93
N GLY A 537 -21.22 18.01 33.30
CA GLY A 537 -22.58 17.90 33.84
C GLY A 537 -23.72 18.04 32.81
N THR A 538 -23.40 18.31 31.55
CA THR A 538 -24.39 18.48 30.48
C THR A 538 -25.15 17.18 30.20
N ASN A 539 -26.46 17.29 30.07
CA ASN A 539 -27.37 16.25 29.60
C ASN A 539 -27.66 16.50 28.11
N ALA A 540 -27.29 15.56 27.24
CA ALA A 540 -27.50 15.64 25.79
C ALA A 540 -28.96 15.47 25.35
N GLY A 541 -29.88 15.34 26.30
CA GLY A 541 -31.32 15.21 26.10
C GLY A 541 -31.76 13.75 26.08
N VAL A 542 -32.80 13.43 26.85
CA VAL A 542 -33.41 12.10 26.86
C VAL A 542 -34.27 11.91 25.60
N HIS A 543 -34.08 10.80 24.90
CA HIS A 543 -34.77 10.47 23.65
C HIS A 543 -34.77 8.94 23.40
N ASN A 544 -35.49 8.46 22.37
CA ASN A 544 -35.65 7.03 22.08
C ASN A 544 -35.78 6.69 20.57
N HIS A 545 -35.37 7.62 19.69
CA HIS A 545 -35.35 7.45 18.23
C HIS A 545 -36.66 6.92 17.63
N ASN A 546 -37.81 7.38 18.15
CA ASN A 546 -39.12 6.97 17.64
C ASN A 546 -39.52 7.62 16.32
N THR A 547 -38.69 8.51 15.79
CA THR A 547 -38.88 9.20 14.51
C THR A 547 -37.89 8.77 13.43
N ASP A 548 -36.82 8.07 13.81
CA ASP A 548 -35.67 7.83 12.94
C ASP A 548 -35.30 6.34 12.92
N ARG A 549 -34.85 5.85 11.76
CA ARG A 549 -34.58 4.43 11.54
C ARG A 549 -33.08 4.17 11.42
N PHE A 550 -32.41 3.98 12.55
CA PHE A 550 -31.00 3.59 12.61
C PHE A 550 -30.63 2.84 13.89
N CYS A 551 -29.49 2.15 13.84
CA CYS A 551 -28.80 1.55 14.97
C CYS A 551 -27.60 2.41 15.34
N GLU A 552 -27.61 3.07 16.50
CA GLU A 552 -26.57 4.00 16.93
C GLU A 552 -25.61 3.44 17.98
N VAL A 553 -24.32 3.60 17.74
CA VAL A 553 -23.28 3.38 18.75
C VAL A 553 -22.35 4.58 18.81
N HIS A 554 -21.86 4.88 20.01
CA HIS A 554 -20.94 5.98 20.22
C HIS A 554 -19.53 5.50 20.53
N THR A 555 -18.57 6.18 19.92
CA THR A 555 -17.15 6.10 20.26
C THR A 555 -16.75 7.36 21.01
N CYS A 556 -16.32 7.23 22.25
CA CYS A 556 -15.76 8.33 23.01
C CYS A 556 -14.31 8.58 22.57
N ILE A 557 -14.00 9.80 22.13
CA ILE A 557 -12.62 10.22 21.82
C ILE A 557 -11.95 10.71 23.09
N VAL A 558 -12.65 11.60 23.81
CA VAL A 558 -12.22 12.15 25.09
C VAL A 558 -13.38 12.10 26.07
N ASN A 559 -13.18 11.41 27.20
CA ASN A 559 -14.06 11.46 28.36
C ASN A 559 -13.48 12.49 29.33
N GLY A 560 -14.04 13.69 29.34
CA GLY A 560 -13.43 14.86 29.97
C GLY A 560 -13.22 14.69 31.47
N ASN A 561 -14.13 13.96 32.14
CA ASN A 561 -14.14 13.80 33.59
C ASN A 561 -13.92 12.33 34.03
N GLY A 562 -13.67 11.41 33.09
CA GLY A 562 -13.49 9.98 33.33
C GLY A 562 -14.76 9.22 33.80
N ASN A 563 -15.91 9.90 33.85
CA ASN A 563 -17.16 9.36 34.40
C ASN A 563 -18.38 9.72 33.53
N SER A 564 -18.15 10.16 32.29
CA SER A 564 -19.19 10.43 31.30
C SER A 564 -19.58 9.16 30.55
N GLY A 565 -20.77 9.14 29.95
CA GLY A 565 -21.20 8.02 29.10
C GLY A 565 -22.71 7.97 28.88
N MET A 566 -23.20 6.80 28.49
CA MET A 566 -24.61 6.57 28.18
C MET A 566 -25.43 6.28 29.44
N HIS A 567 -26.57 6.94 29.58
CA HIS A 567 -27.57 6.66 30.60
C HIS A 567 -28.84 6.17 29.90
N TYR A 568 -29.40 5.05 30.32
CA TYR A 568 -30.59 4.47 29.69
C TYR A 568 -31.55 3.83 30.71
N LEU A 569 -32.86 3.84 30.45
CA LEU A 569 -33.85 3.11 31.25
C LEU A 569 -33.74 1.60 31.03
N LYS A 570 -34.16 0.80 32.02
CA LYS A 570 -33.93 -0.66 32.00
C LYS A 570 -34.74 -1.36 30.93
N SER A 571 -35.97 -0.89 30.68
CA SER A 571 -36.88 -1.41 29.67
C SER A 571 -37.20 -0.36 28.62
N SER A 572 -37.41 -0.80 27.38
CA SER A 572 -37.96 0.04 26.30
C SER A 572 -39.45 0.35 26.47
N GLU A 573 -40.13 -0.41 27.33
CA GLU A 573 -41.52 -0.19 27.73
C GLU A 573 -41.66 0.86 28.85
N ASP A 574 -40.55 1.24 29.50
CA ASP A 574 -40.57 2.23 30.58
C ASP A 574 -41.00 3.60 30.04
N SER A 575 -41.98 4.23 30.69
CA SER A 575 -42.41 5.59 30.36
C SER A 575 -41.39 6.61 30.85
N TYR A 576 -41.08 7.61 30.03
CA TYR A 576 -40.30 8.76 30.44
C TYR A 576 -41.20 10.00 30.54
N ASP A 577 -41.16 10.65 31.68
CA ASP A 577 -41.72 11.98 31.88
C ASP A 577 -40.59 12.89 32.41
N PRO A 578 -40.21 13.96 31.67
CA PRO A 578 -39.14 14.86 32.08
C PRO A 578 -39.38 15.55 33.43
N LEU A 579 -40.62 15.58 33.94
CA LEU A 579 -40.98 16.17 35.22
C LEU A 579 -40.88 15.19 36.40
N THR A 580 -41.03 13.88 36.16
CA THR A 580 -41.17 12.89 37.23
C THR A 580 -40.12 11.79 37.21
N THR A 581 -39.54 11.44 36.06
CA THR A 581 -38.52 10.40 35.97
C THR A 581 -37.22 10.88 36.61
N SER A 582 -36.77 10.16 37.65
CA SER A 582 -35.56 10.48 38.41
C SER A 582 -34.28 10.00 37.71
N GLU A 583 -33.16 10.70 37.90
CA GLU A 583 -31.85 10.26 37.40
C GLU A 583 -31.45 8.87 37.93
N ALA A 584 -31.94 8.49 39.11
CA ALA A 584 -31.66 7.19 39.72
C ALA A 584 -32.32 6.01 38.98
N GLU A 585 -33.28 6.27 38.09
CA GLU A 585 -33.93 5.24 37.26
C GLU A 585 -33.06 4.83 36.07
N PHE A 586 -32.12 5.70 35.66
CA PHE A 586 -31.21 5.42 34.57
C PHE A 586 -30.07 4.50 35.01
N VAL A 587 -29.81 3.48 34.21
CA VAL A 587 -28.59 2.68 34.27
C VAL A 587 -27.47 3.49 33.62
N LYS A 588 -26.40 3.72 34.38
CA LYS A 588 -25.19 4.40 33.91
C LYS A 588 -24.20 3.42 33.28
N LEU A 589 -23.83 3.68 32.04
CA LEU A 589 -22.73 3.02 31.32
C LEU A 589 -21.65 4.06 31.00
N VAL A 590 -20.57 4.05 31.79
CA VAL A 590 -19.39 4.89 31.50
C VAL A 590 -18.74 4.42 30.21
N VAL A 591 -18.41 5.35 29.32
CA VAL A 591 -17.69 5.07 28.07
C VAL A 591 -16.35 5.81 28.12
N PRO A 592 -15.25 5.15 28.55
CA PRO A 592 -13.95 5.81 28.71
C PRO A 592 -13.43 6.39 27.39
N SER A 593 -12.42 7.26 27.46
CA SER A 593 -11.75 7.75 26.25
C SER A 593 -11.24 6.59 25.40
N LEU A 594 -11.35 6.71 24.08
CA LEU A 594 -10.97 5.70 23.09
C LEU A 594 -11.67 4.35 23.30
N HIS A 595 -12.92 4.38 23.80
CA HIS A 595 -13.81 3.23 23.89
C HIS A 595 -15.08 3.47 23.07
N GLU A 596 -15.70 2.39 22.61
CA GLU A 596 -17.06 2.39 22.08
C GLU A 596 -18.01 1.65 23.03
N HIS A 597 -19.30 1.97 22.98
CA HIS A 597 -20.32 1.17 23.65
C HIS A 597 -21.05 0.23 22.66
N GLY A 598 -21.53 -0.90 23.17
CA GLY A 598 -22.39 -1.80 22.42
C GLY A 598 -23.85 -1.33 22.39
N PRO A 599 -24.72 -2.06 21.68
CA PRO A 599 -26.12 -1.72 21.50
C PRO A 599 -26.87 -1.39 22.80
N LEU A 600 -27.65 -0.30 22.75
CA LEU A 600 -28.64 0.04 23.80
C LEU A 600 -30.07 -0.30 23.38
N TRP A 601 -30.33 -0.40 22.08
CA TRP A 601 -31.62 -0.83 21.54
C TRP A 601 -31.93 -2.28 21.91
N ASP A 602 -33.20 -2.64 21.79
CA ASP A 602 -33.64 -4.00 22.06
C ASP A 602 -33.22 -4.95 20.95
N ILE A 603 -32.71 -6.10 21.35
CA ILE A 603 -32.22 -7.14 20.45
C ILE A 603 -33.04 -8.40 20.65
N ASN A 604 -33.53 -8.99 19.56
CA ASN A 604 -34.32 -10.21 19.58
C ASN A 604 -33.43 -11.47 19.78
N SER A 605 -34.04 -12.64 19.87
CA SER A 605 -33.32 -13.92 20.05
C SER A 605 -32.41 -14.31 18.87
N ARG A 606 -32.55 -13.65 17.71
CA ARG A 606 -31.72 -13.83 16.51
C ARG A 606 -30.58 -12.82 16.42
N GLN A 607 -30.34 -12.02 17.47
CA GLN A 607 -29.35 -10.94 17.49
C GLN A 607 -29.68 -9.77 16.54
N GLU A 608 -30.94 -9.60 16.17
CA GLU A 608 -31.38 -8.51 15.28
C GLU A 608 -32.06 -7.38 16.10
N PRO A 609 -32.02 -6.12 15.64
CA PRO A 609 -32.77 -5.03 16.25
C PRO A 609 -34.28 -5.31 16.26
N VAL A 610 -34.94 -5.06 17.39
CA VAL A 610 -36.39 -5.06 17.48
C VAL A 610 -36.92 -3.79 16.82
N LEU A 611 -37.90 -3.93 15.93
CA LEU A 611 -38.51 -2.82 15.18
C LEU A 611 -39.93 -2.54 15.68
N ARG A 612 -40.30 -1.26 15.73
CA ARG A 612 -41.70 -0.81 15.90
C ARG A 612 -42.51 -1.10 14.62
N GLN A 613 -43.83 -0.92 14.71
CA GLN A 613 -44.73 -1.13 13.56
C GLN A 613 -44.41 -0.23 12.35
N ASP A 614 -43.87 0.97 12.60
CA ASP A 614 -43.42 1.91 11.56
C ASP A 614 -42.02 1.62 11.00
N GLY A 615 -41.34 0.59 11.52
CA GLY A 615 -40.00 0.19 11.12
C GLY A 615 -38.85 0.91 11.84
N THR A 616 -39.13 1.83 12.78
CA THR A 616 -38.10 2.44 13.64
C THR A 616 -37.56 1.44 14.65
N VAL A 617 -36.29 1.59 15.05
CA VAL A 617 -35.65 0.67 16.00
C VAL A 617 -36.12 0.99 17.43
N VAL A 618 -36.43 -0.04 18.22
CA VAL A 618 -36.89 0.11 19.60
C VAL A 618 -35.71 0.40 20.52
N TYR A 619 -35.68 1.62 21.07
CA TYR A 619 -34.74 2.01 22.13
C TYR A 619 -35.46 2.24 23.45
N PRO A 620 -34.84 1.92 24.59
CA PRO A 620 -35.17 2.56 25.85
C PRO A 620 -34.88 4.05 25.79
N TRP A 621 -35.54 4.83 26.63
CA TRP A 621 -35.17 6.23 26.80
C TRP A 621 -33.72 6.34 27.28
N HIS A 622 -32.91 7.08 26.54
CA HIS A 622 -31.48 7.19 26.79
C HIS A 622 -30.94 8.58 26.47
N LYS A 623 -29.71 8.84 26.92
CA LYS A 623 -28.95 10.07 26.71
C LYS A 623 -27.46 9.85 26.89
N TRP A 624 -26.64 10.73 26.31
CA TRP A 624 -25.29 10.96 26.82
C TRP A 624 -25.34 11.91 28.02
N GLN A 625 -24.65 11.54 29.10
CA GLN A 625 -24.53 12.34 30.31
C GLN A 625 -23.07 12.63 30.60
N SER A 626 -22.70 13.90 30.58
CA SER A 626 -21.36 14.33 30.99
C SER A 626 -21.20 14.20 32.51
N GLY A 627 -20.03 13.74 32.95
CA GLY A 627 -19.72 13.52 34.37
C GLY A 627 -19.83 14.80 35.21
N GLY A 628 -20.61 14.74 36.29
CA GLY A 628 -20.68 15.77 37.33
C GLY A 628 -19.72 15.50 38.50
N ASN A 629 -19.58 16.47 39.42
CA ASN A 629 -18.92 16.21 40.70
C ASN A 629 -19.80 15.25 41.52
N ASN A 630 -19.22 14.14 42.00
CA ASN A 630 -19.85 13.28 42.99
C ASN A 630 -19.95 14.03 44.33
N SER A 631 -21.08 14.69 44.55
CA SER A 631 -21.63 14.95 45.89
C SER A 631 -23.09 15.37 45.71
N SER A 632 -23.97 14.67 46.42
CA SER A 632 -25.33 15.04 46.81
C SER A 632 -25.71 16.54 46.71
N ASP A 633 -25.98 17.04 45.50
CA ASP A 633 -26.73 18.28 45.27
C ASP A 633 -27.93 17.93 44.39
N SER A 634 -28.88 17.24 45.01
CA SER A 634 -30.28 17.42 44.65
C SER A 634 -30.63 18.91 44.83
N LEU A 635 -31.28 19.49 43.83
CA LEU A 635 -31.83 20.86 43.75
C LEU A 635 -30.85 21.95 43.26
N CYS A 636 -30.67 22.05 41.93
CA CYS A 636 -31.03 23.26 41.15
C CYS A 636 -30.52 23.19 39.70
N SER A 637 -31.37 22.76 38.79
CA SER A 637 -31.50 23.36 37.44
C SER A 637 -32.88 23.02 36.89
N LYS A 638 -33.90 23.65 37.47
CA LYS A 638 -35.22 23.70 36.83
C LYS A 638 -35.05 24.49 35.53
N ILE A 639 -35.24 23.83 34.39
CA ILE A 639 -35.56 24.49 33.13
C ILE A 639 -36.92 25.19 33.32
N PRO A 640 -37.08 26.49 33.01
CA PRO A 640 -38.41 27.08 32.98
C PRO A 640 -39.10 26.66 31.67
N SER A 641 -40.15 25.86 31.78
CA SER A 641 -41.15 25.71 30.73
C SER A 641 -41.88 27.04 30.53
N ALA A 642 -42.11 27.43 29.28
CA ALA A 642 -43.05 28.47 28.91
C ALA A 642 -44.42 28.22 29.60
N ARG A 643 -44.96 29.21 30.31
CA ARG A 643 -46.35 29.24 30.75
C ARG A 643 -47.03 30.49 30.21
N SER A 644 -48.24 30.28 29.68
CA SER A 644 -49.22 31.28 29.31
C SER A 644 -49.51 32.27 30.46
N LEU A 645 -49.77 33.51 30.07
CA LEU A 645 -50.17 34.65 30.90
C LEU A 645 -51.26 34.35 31.95
N ALA A 646 -51.06 34.85 33.17
CA ALA A 646 -52.07 35.57 33.97
C ALA A 646 -51.40 36.35 35.12
N MET A 647 -51.91 37.56 35.36
CA MET A 647 -51.37 38.64 36.19
C MET A 647 -51.52 38.44 37.71
N SER A 648 -50.56 38.97 38.50
CA SER A 648 -50.79 39.90 39.62
C SER A 648 -49.49 40.16 40.42
N GLY A 649 -49.15 41.42 40.69
CA GLY A 649 -47.91 41.87 41.36
C GLY A 649 -47.92 41.79 42.90
N PRO A 650 -47.29 42.75 43.60
CA PRO A 650 -45.85 42.79 43.85
C PRO A 650 -45.54 42.84 45.35
N ARG A 651 -44.31 42.51 45.76
CA ARG A 651 -43.69 43.10 46.98
C ARG A 651 -42.17 42.88 47.03
N ALA A 652 -41.49 44.00 47.21
CA ALA A 652 -40.06 44.15 47.42
C ALA A 652 -39.65 43.76 48.84
N LEU A 653 -38.37 43.39 49.03
CA LEU A 653 -37.59 43.74 50.21
C LEU A 653 -36.09 43.56 49.96
N THR A 654 -35.40 44.70 49.96
CA THR A 654 -33.96 44.94 50.01
C THR A 654 -33.43 44.69 51.42
N VAL A 655 -32.25 44.07 51.60
CA VAL A 655 -31.27 44.46 52.65
C VAL A 655 -29.83 44.10 52.24
N ASN A 656 -28.94 45.03 52.55
CA ASN A 656 -27.50 45.13 52.31
C ASN A 656 -26.60 44.37 53.30
N ALA A 657 -25.41 44.01 52.80
CA ALA A 657 -24.05 44.14 53.35
C ALA A 657 -23.76 43.87 54.85
N SER A 658 -22.74 43.03 55.14
CA SER A 658 -21.34 43.49 55.34
C SER A 658 -20.44 42.50 56.12
N MET A 659 -19.17 42.46 55.69
CA MET A 659 -17.92 42.26 56.46
C MET A 659 -17.65 41.00 57.30
N LEU A 660 -16.58 40.25 56.95
CA LEU A 660 -15.27 40.37 57.64
C LEU A 660 -14.17 39.53 56.97
N LYS A 661 -13.00 40.15 56.86
CA LYS A 661 -11.74 39.64 56.33
C LYS A 661 -11.05 38.70 57.32
N ALA A 662 -10.48 37.60 56.83
CA ALA A 662 -9.22 37.03 57.36
C ALA A 662 -8.60 36.05 56.35
N THR A 663 -7.38 36.36 55.90
CA THR A 663 -6.40 35.47 55.25
C THR A 663 -5.05 35.79 55.92
N PRO A 664 -3.99 34.96 55.86
CA PRO A 664 -3.86 33.71 55.11
C PRO A 664 -3.14 32.56 55.87
N GLN A 665 -3.39 31.31 55.49
CA GLN A 665 -2.37 30.26 55.65
C GLN A 665 -2.33 29.39 54.40
N ARG A 666 -1.17 29.45 53.73
CA ARG A 666 -0.83 28.73 52.51
C ARG A 666 -0.81 27.21 52.79
N ARG A 667 -1.87 26.53 52.35
CA ARG A 667 -1.79 25.19 51.77
C ARG A 667 -2.19 25.35 50.31
N ARG A 668 -1.37 24.85 49.38
CA ARG A 668 -1.72 24.77 47.96
C ARG A 668 -2.92 23.82 47.83
N CYS A 669 -4.13 24.36 47.96
CA CYS A 669 -5.33 23.74 47.42
C CYS A 669 -5.18 23.74 45.90
N ALA A 670 -5.42 22.58 45.29
CA ALA A 670 -5.59 22.45 43.85
C ALA A 670 -6.58 23.53 43.39
N SER A 671 -6.09 24.42 42.53
CA SER A 671 -6.86 25.47 41.89
C SER A 671 -7.99 24.88 41.06
N ALA A 672 -9.19 25.47 41.18
CA ALA A 672 -10.33 25.45 40.26
C ALA A 672 -10.59 24.13 39.52
N SER A 673 -11.73 23.50 39.80
CA SER A 673 -12.26 22.37 39.03
C SER A 673 -12.30 22.71 37.53
N GLN A 674 -11.29 22.31 36.77
CA GLN A 674 -11.24 22.51 35.32
C GLN A 674 -12.45 21.80 34.72
N GLN A 675 -13.31 22.59 34.07
CA GLN A 675 -14.28 22.08 33.12
C GLN A 675 -13.48 21.28 32.09
N SER A 676 -13.93 20.09 31.73
CA SER A 676 -13.27 19.25 30.73
C SER A 676 -14.37 18.69 29.85
N PHE A 677 -14.28 18.94 28.56
CA PHE A 677 -15.27 18.55 27.56
C PHE A 677 -15.15 17.07 27.24
N ASP A 678 -16.31 16.43 27.13
CA ASP A 678 -16.43 15.16 26.43
C ASP A 678 -16.46 15.43 24.94
N VAL A 679 -15.82 14.57 24.16
CA VAL A 679 -15.87 14.57 22.69
C VAL A 679 -16.12 13.13 22.24
N TRP A 680 -17.17 12.90 21.46
CA TRP A 680 -17.52 11.57 20.96
C TRP A 680 -18.08 11.62 19.54
N ILE A 681 -18.05 10.46 18.90
CA ILE A 681 -18.56 10.23 17.55
C ILE A 681 -19.79 9.33 17.67
N ALA A 682 -20.90 9.73 17.07
CA ALA A 682 -22.07 8.89 16.86
C ALA A 682 -21.98 8.20 15.49
N PHE A 683 -22.20 6.89 15.46
CA PHE A 683 -22.28 6.07 14.25
C PHE A 683 -23.70 5.55 14.11
N GLU A 684 -24.42 6.02 13.09
CA GLU A 684 -25.80 5.67 12.79
C GLU A 684 -25.83 4.67 11.62
N PHE A 685 -25.91 3.39 11.95
CA PHE A 685 -25.98 2.30 10.98
C PHE A 685 -27.41 2.05 10.49
N ASN A 686 -27.55 1.50 9.29
CA ASN A 686 -28.85 1.07 8.77
C ASN A 686 -29.48 -0.01 9.67
N ALA A 687 -30.77 0.11 9.97
CA ALA A 687 -31.51 -0.81 10.84
C ALA A 687 -31.63 -2.25 10.28
N ASN A 688 -31.40 -2.48 8.98
CA ASN A 688 -31.37 -3.81 8.37
C ASN A 688 -30.03 -4.52 8.61
N LEU A 689 -29.65 -4.70 9.89
CA LEU A 689 -28.38 -5.30 10.28
C LEU A 689 -28.29 -6.82 10.00
N SER A 690 -29.35 -7.47 9.53
CA SER A 690 -29.38 -8.93 9.27
C SER A 690 -28.36 -9.39 8.23
N LYS A 691 -27.78 -8.48 7.42
CA LYS A 691 -26.68 -8.75 6.47
C LYS A 691 -25.28 -8.44 7.00
N LEU A 692 -25.15 -7.87 8.20
CA LEU A 692 -23.87 -7.46 8.80
C LEU A 692 -23.37 -8.41 9.89
N PHE A 693 -24.21 -9.36 10.33
CA PHE A 693 -23.89 -10.39 11.32
C PHE A 693 -23.48 -11.75 10.71
N GLU A 694 -23.48 -11.90 9.38
CA GLU A 694 -23.01 -13.11 8.67
C GLU A 694 -21.49 -13.16 8.54
#